data_AF-A0A7H8QJF7-F1
#
_entry.id   AF-A0A7H8QJF7-F1
#
_cell.length_a   1.000
_cell.length_b   1.000
_cell.length_c   1.000
_cell.angle_alpha   90.00
_cell.angle_beta   90.00
_cell.angle_gamma   90.00
#
_symmetry.space_group_name_H-M   'P 1'
#
loop_
_entity.id
_entity.type
_entity.pdbx_description
1 polymer ?
#
loop_
_entity_poly.entity_id
_entity_poly.type
_entity_poly.pdbx_seq_one_letter_code
_entity_poly.pdbx_strand_id
1 'polypeptide(L)'
;MSNTKPGATGAAEQKNEEQLALARQLNQVPWCEQYERMISGMLYDAFVPELAKARFQARAWCHRYNSYFPSPESITDGEHDYDSLAKLRMKWLHEILGSAQGDEIFIEPPFYIDYGCNIRLGERVYANFNLCILDCGLVTIGDRVMFGPNVSIFAATHETDVQSRRDNVEYAKPVVIGDDCWIGGHVVILPGVTIGKGCTIAAGAVVSRDIPAWSVAMGQPAKVVKTVKPLEYMATPHFPAAIEASLRQHLDKPTTGPTPAVAGLVYSAVNRNGNIIFSHASGSRGLGIANSPMTPDTVFWLASCTKMITAIACMQLVEQGKLALDNVQQIETIAPELKAVKVLAGDLQSGFKLVDKERGITLRMLLNHTAGFGYPFDDPRLRDYSHPIGFDEFAGNTADVLGLPLVNQPGTAFQYGVNIDWAGAIVERVSGLSLDQYFQKHIFEPLAVKDMGFFPSSEMKQRLAYMHQREIDGSLHVSDHLYRFPLVEHAAPEEDRFCSGGAGCFGSPGEYCKIIAVLLNNGTCPKTNTRLLKPETVDEMYKDQIPTFPRSINAIVPSAKPHLKRDGPVRLAADDSETEGWGLSFSINHREKPTGRAAGTVNWEGIANLYWFADRVTGVGGMIASQILPFGDTAVIETNEAVEKELYRGLKSLA
;
A
#
# COMPACT_ATOMS: atom_id res chain seq x y z
N MET A 1 12.99 60.71 -19.13
CA MET A 1 12.71 59.75 -18.04
C MET A 1 11.20 59.75 -17.79
N SER A 2 10.43 58.96 -18.55
CA SER A 2 9.01 58.73 -18.24
C SER A 2 8.88 57.39 -17.52
N ASN A 3 8.56 57.47 -16.24
CA ASN A 3 8.35 56.33 -15.36
C ASN A 3 6.98 55.71 -15.67
N THR A 4 6.90 54.84 -16.66
CA THR A 4 5.78 53.90 -16.83
C THR A 4 6.11 52.63 -16.05
N LYS A 5 5.39 52.38 -14.95
CA LYS A 5 5.40 51.07 -14.28
C LYS A 5 5.15 49.98 -15.33
N PRO A 6 5.96 48.89 -15.37
CA PRO A 6 5.63 47.75 -16.20
C PRO A 6 4.29 47.21 -15.75
N GLY A 7 3.31 47.10 -16.65
CA GLY A 7 2.08 46.37 -16.38
C GLY A 7 2.46 44.93 -16.02
N ALA A 8 1.90 44.41 -14.94
CA ALA A 8 2.15 43.03 -14.51
C ALA A 8 1.82 42.07 -15.69
N THR A 9 2.85 41.50 -16.30
CA THR A 9 2.71 40.51 -17.37
C THR A 9 2.06 39.26 -16.80
N GLY A 10 1.08 38.69 -17.50
CA GLY A 10 0.36 37.49 -17.04
C GLY A 10 1.17 36.19 -17.18
N ALA A 11 2.31 36.26 -17.88
CA ALA A 11 3.26 35.18 -18.13
C ALA A 11 4.30 35.07 -17.00
N ALA A 12 4.81 33.86 -16.77
CA ALA A 12 5.89 33.59 -15.84
C ALA A 12 7.24 34.10 -16.38
N GLU A 13 8.12 34.52 -15.47
CA GLU A 13 9.48 34.96 -15.80
C GLU A 13 10.51 33.83 -15.75
N GLN A 14 10.18 32.70 -15.10
CA GLN A 14 11.08 31.58 -14.84
C GLN A 14 10.42 30.25 -15.20
N LYS A 15 11.25 29.25 -15.48
CA LYS A 15 10.81 27.88 -15.73
C LYS A 15 10.12 27.30 -14.49
N ASN A 16 9.08 26.51 -14.72
CA ASN A 16 8.38 25.79 -13.67
C ASN A 16 8.87 24.34 -13.65
N GLU A 17 9.77 24.03 -12.72
CA GLU A 17 10.38 22.70 -12.62
C GLU A 17 9.37 21.59 -12.31
N GLU A 18 8.26 21.90 -11.64
CA GLU A 18 7.19 20.93 -11.38
C GLU A 18 6.46 20.56 -12.67
N GLN A 19 6.08 21.55 -13.49
CA GLN A 19 5.44 21.30 -14.79
C GLN A 19 6.41 20.60 -15.75
N LEU A 20 7.70 20.94 -15.72
CA LEU A 20 8.74 20.25 -16.50
C LEU A 20 8.91 18.80 -16.07
N ALA A 21 8.94 18.51 -14.77
CA ALA A 21 9.01 17.16 -14.25
C ALA A 21 7.79 16.32 -14.68
N LEU A 22 6.59 16.91 -14.69
CA LEU A 22 5.39 16.26 -15.20
C LEU A 22 5.46 16.01 -16.70
N ALA A 23 5.89 17.01 -17.49
CA ALA A 23 6.03 16.88 -18.94
C ALA A 23 7.04 15.79 -19.35
N ARG A 24 8.11 15.58 -18.56
CA ARG A 24 9.10 14.49 -18.78
C ARG A 24 8.51 13.08 -18.72
N GLN A 25 7.32 12.93 -18.14
CA GLN A 25 6.60 11.65 -18.07
C GLN A 25 5.64 11.44 -19.24
N LEU A 26 5.50 12.42 -20.15
CA LEU A 26 4.52 12.41 -21.23
C LEU A 26 5.13 11.91 -22.55
N ASN A 27 4.29 11.26 -23.34
CA ASN A 27 4.65 10.73 -24.65
C ASN A 27 4.69 11.84 -25.71
N GLN A 28 5.57 11.67 -26.71
CA GLN A 28 5.62 12.50 -27.93
C GLN A 28 5.87 13.99 -27.71
N VAL A 29 6.51 14.35 -26.60
CA VAL A 29 6.81 15.75 -26.26
C VAL A 29 7.88 16.35 -27.20
N PRO A 30 7.61 17.49 -27.88
CA PRO A 30 8.56 18.16 -28.76
C PRO A 30 9.56 19.01 -27.96
N TRP A 31 10.44 18.36 -27.20
CA TRP A 31 11.43 19.03 -26.35
C TRP A 31 12.29 20.03 -27.13
N CYS A 32 12.15 21.30 -26.75
CA CYS A 32 12.97 22.43 -27.17
C CYS A 32 12.84 23.53 -26.12
N GLU A 33 13.70 24.56 -26.19
CA GLU A 33 13.63 25.67 -25.22
C GLU A 33 12.25 26.34 -25.20
N GLN A 34 11.63 26.53 -26.36
CA GLN A 34 10.29 27.13 -26.43
C GLN A 34 9.20 26.24 -25.85
N TYR A 35 9.32 24.90 -25.98
CA TYR A 35 8.41 23.97 -25.30
C TYR A 35 8.53 24.08 -23.78
N GLU A 36 9.76 24.15 -23.25
CA GLU A 36 9.98 24.30 -21.81
C GLU A 36 9.38 25.61 -21.27
N ARG A 37 9.53 26.69 -22.05
CA ARG A 37 8.93 27.99 -21.76
C ARG A 37 7.40 27.91 -21.80
N MET A 38 6.86 27.27 -22.83
CA MET A 38 5.42 27.08 -23.05
C MET A 38 4.74 26.40 -21.86
N ILE A 39 5.21 25.21 -21.47
CA ILE A 39 4.60 24.46 -20.36
C ILE A 39 4.92 25.06 -18.98
N SER A 40 5.95 25.90 -18.88
CA SER A 40 6.24 26.72 -17.70
C SER A 40 5.35 27.97 -17.59
N GLY A 41 4.52 28.26 -18.59
CA GLY A 41 3.69 29.47 -18.65
C GLY A 41 4.48 30.75 -18.89
N MET A 42 5.70 30.64 -19.41
CA MET A 42 6.50 31.76 -19.87
C MET A 42 6.07 32.16 -21.29
N LEU A 43 6.41 33.38 -21.71
CA LEU A 43 6.27 33.77 -23.12
C LEU A 43 7.12 32.86 -24.01
N TYR A 44 6.53 32.30 -25.05
CA TYR A 44 7.22 31.44 -26.01
C TYR A 44 6.82 31.78 -27.46
N ASP A 45 7.69 31.39 -28.39
CA ASP A 45 7.42 31.44 -29.82
C ASP A 45 6.86 30.09 -30.29
N ALA A 46 5.58 30.06 -30.62
CA ALA A 46 4.91 28.87 -31.11
C ALA A 46 5.38 28.45 -32.51
N PHE A 47 6.00 29.33 -33.29
CA PHE A 47 6.34 29.07 -34.70
C PHE A 47 7.71 28.41 -34.89
N VAL A 48 8.43 28.11 -33.81
CA VAL A 48 9.67 27.31 -33.93
C VAL A 48 9.38 25.95 -34.59
N PRO A 49 10.32 25.42 -35.39
CA PRO A 49 10.08 24.24 -36.22
C PRO A 49 9.54 23.02 -35.44
N GLU A 50 10.01 22.80 -34.21
CA GLU A 50 9.62 21.69 -33.34
C GLU A 50 8.13 21.77 -32.98
N LEU A 51 7.69 22.92 -32.47
CA LEU A 51 6.30 23.16 -32.08
C LEU A 51 5.37 23.22 -33.29
N ALA A 52 5.80 23.86 -34.38
CA ALA A 52 5.04 23.92 -35.63
C ALA A 52 4.83 22.52 -36.23
N LYS A 53 5.86 21.66 -36.22
CA LYS A 53 5.76 20.26 -36.66
C LYS A 53 4.81 19.46 -35.78
N ALA A 54 4.91 19.60 -34.45
CA ALA A 54 4.03 18.90 -33.52
C ALA A 54 2.56 19.27 -33.73
N ARG A 55 2.23 20.57 -33.86
CA ARG A 55 0.85 21.01 -34.19
C ARG A 55 0.37 20.47 -35.54
N PHE A 56 1.25 20.44 -36.54
CA PHE A 56 0.90 19.88 -37.85
C PHE A 56 0.58 18.38 -37.76
N GLN A 57 1.35 17.62 -36.98
CA GLN A 57 1.09 16.20 -36.71
C GLN A 57 -0.23 16.00 -35.96
N ALA A 58 -0.51 16.80 -34.94
CA ALA A 58 -1.78 16.76 -34.21
C ALA A 58 -2.97 17.06 -35.14
N ARG A 59 -2.87 18.03 -36.05
CA ARG A 59 -3.92 18.33 -37.05
C ARG A 59 -4.15 17.18 -38.03
N ALA A 60 -3.09 16.56 -38.51
CA ALA A 60 -3.20 15.37 -39.37
C ALA A 60 -3.86 14.20 -38.63
N TRP A 61 -3.49 14.00 -37.36
CA TRP A 61 -4.10 13.00 -36.49
C TRP A 61 -5.58 13.30 -36.25
N CYS A 62 -5.96 14.55 -35.93
CA CYS A 62 -7.34 14.98 -35.76
C CYS A 62 -8.16 14.73 -37.02
N HIS A 63 -7.62 15.04 -38.20
CA HIS A 63 -8.31 14.77 -39.46
C HIS A 63 -8.64 13.28 -39.58
N ARG A 64 -7.65 12.39 -39.38
CA ARG A 64 -7.83 10.94 -39.42
C ARG A 64 -8.86 10.46 -38.38
N TYR A 65 -8.74 10.92 -37.14
CA TYR A 65 -9.65 10.54 -36.05
C TYR A 65 -11.10 10.97 -36.35
N ASN A 66 -11.27 12.17 -36.88
CA ASN A 66 -12.58 12.78 -37.10
C ASN A 66 -13.28 12.30 -38.38
N SER A 67 -12.53 11.85 -39.39
CA SER A 67 -13.09 11.39 -40.66
C SER A 67 -13.31 9.88 -40.71
N TYR A 68 -12.71 9.10 -39.81
CA TYR A 68 -12.82 7.66 -39.84
C TYR A 68 -14.13 7.17 -39.20
N PHE A 69 -14.84 6.33 -39.95
CA PHE A 69 -15.93 5.50 -39.45
C PHE A 69 -15.96 4.18 -40.24
N PRO A 70 -16.28 3.04 -39.61
CA PRO A 70 -16.49 1.80 -40.34
C PRO A 70 -17.57 1.97 -41.41
N SER A 71 -17.41 1.33 -42.57
CA SER A 71 -18.43 1.36 -43.63
C SER A 71 -19.74 0.72 -43.16
N PRO A 72 -20.90 1.15 -43.68
CA PRO A 72 -22.18 0.51 -43.37
C PRO A 72 -22.17 -1.01 -43.57
N GLU A 73 -21.46 -1.48 -44.60
CA GLU A 73 -21.31 -2.90 -44.92
C GLU A 73 -20.50 -3.65 -43.84
N SER A 74 -19.39 -3.07 -43.36
CA SER A 74 -18.58 -3.67 -42.29
C SER A 74 -19.29 -3.74 -40.95
N ILE A 75 -20.22 -2.83 -40.63
CA ILE A 75 -20.90 -2.86 -39.31
C ILE A 75 -21.80 -4.11 -39.15
N THR A 76 -22.13 -4.78 -40.25
CA THR A 76 -23.01 -5.97 -40.26
C THR A 76 -22.27 -7.31 -40.16
N ASP A 77 -20.93 -7.31 -40.20
CA ASP A 77 -20.12 -8.55 -40.20
C ASP A 77 -19.91 -9.15 -38.79
N GLY A 78 -20.27 -8.42 -37.73
CA GLY A 78 -20.08 -8.83 -36.33
C GLY A 78 -18.64 -8.69 -35.82
N GLU A 79 -17.70 -8.25 -36.67
CA GLU A 79 -16.30 -7.95 -36.34
C GLU A 79 -16.07 -6.44 -36.14
N HIS A 80 -16.84 -5.58 -36.81
CA HIS A 80 -16.75 -4.11 -36.72
C HIS A 80 -17.93 -3.48 -35.95
N ASP A 81 -17.97 -3.76 -34.65
CA ASP A 81 -18.96 -3.23 -33.71
C ASP A 81 -18.43 -2.03 -32.88
N TYR A 82 -19.21 -1.59 -31.88
CA TYR A 82 -18.82 -0.51 -30.97
C TYR A 82 -17.50 -0.81 -30.23
N ASP A 83 -17.31 -2.03 -29.75
CA ASP A 83 -16.13 -2.41 -28.96
C ASP A 83 -14.87 -2.40 -29.81
N SER A 84 -14.96 -2.87 -31.06
CA SER A 84 -13.86 -2.83 -32.02
C SER A 84 -13.45 -1.38 -32.35
N LEU A 85 -14.44 -0.49 -32.53
CA LEU A 85 -14.22 0.93 -32.78
C LEU A 85 -13.63 1.63 -31.57
N ALA A 86 -14.12 1.32 -30.37
CA ALA A 86 -13.60 1.84 -29.11
C ALA A 86 -12.12 1.45 -28.92
N LYS A 87 -11.77 0.17 -29.14
CA LYS A 87 -10.38 -0.30 -29.08
C LYS A 87 -9.47 0.40 -30.09
N LEU A 88 -9.93 0.58 -31.34
CA LEU A 88 -9.17 1.29 -32.36
C LEU A 88 -8.96 2.76 -31.99
N ARG A 89 -10.01 3.45 -31.53
CA ARG A 89 -9.92 4.85 -31.09
C ARG A 89 -9.00 4.98 -29.88
N MET A 90 -9.06 4.04 -28.92
CA MET A 90 -8.18 4.02 -27.76
C MET A 90 -6.71 3.91 -28.18
N LYS A 91 -6.40 3.00 -29.11
CA LYS A 91 -5.06 2.90 -29.70
C LYS A 91 -4.60 4.24 -30.31
N TRP A 92 -5.46 4.91 -31.07
CA TRP A 92 -5.12 6.21 -31.65
C TRP A 92 -4.92 7.31 -30.60
N LEU A 93 -5.67 7.29 -29.50
CA LEU A 93 -5.45 8.22 -28.39
C LEU A 93 -4.07 8.01 -27.77
N HIS A 94 -3.63 6.75 -27.57
CA HIS A 94 -2.26 6.45 -27.12
C HIS A 94 -1.16 6.89 -28.09
N GLU A 95 -1.46 7.03 -29.39
CA GLU A 95 -0.49 7.51 -30.37
C GLU A 95 -0.18 9.01 -30.24
N ILE A 96 -1.11 9.83 -29.71
CA ILE A 96 -0.99 11.30 -29.71
C ILE A 96 -1.03 11.95 -28.33
N LEU A 97 -1.75 11.37 -27.36
CA LEU A 97 -1.91 11.96 -26.04
C LEU A 97 -0.68 11.72 -25.16
N GLY A 98 -0.38 12.68 -24.29
CA GLY A 98 0.72 12.57 -23.33
C GLY A 98 0.57 11.36 -22.41
N SER A 99 -0.66 11.12 -21.94
CA SER A 99 -1.05 9.94 -21.15
C SER A 99 -2.55 9.67 -21.27
N ALA A 100 -2.93 8.40 -21.39
CA ALA A 100 -4.33 7.96 -21.29
C ALA A 100 -4.38 6.63 -20.51
N GLN A 101 -5.02 6.64 -19.34
CA GLN A 101 -5.02 5.51 -18.39
C GLN A 101 -6.19 4.56 -18.65
N GLY A 102 -5.94 3.25 -18.53
CA GLY A 102 -6.95 2.19 -18.76
C GLY A 102 -7.34 1.99 -20.23
N ASP A 103 -8.45 1.28 -20.45
CA ASP A 103 -8.97 0.89 -21.77
C ASP A 103 -10.42 1.37 -22.03
N GLU A 104 -11.02 2.09 -21.08
CA GLU A 104 -12.42 2.55 -21.13
C GLU A 104 -12.57 4.07 -21.43
N ILE A 105 -11.63 4.70 -22.12
CA ILE A 105 -11.76 6.09 -22.57
C ILE A 105 -12.45 6.13 -23.94
N PHE A 106 -13.47 6.99 -24.08
CA PHE A 106 -14.17 7.16 -25.34
C PHE A 106 -14.48 8.63 -25.64
N ILE A 107 -14.00 9.11 -26.78
CA ILE A 107 -14.20 10.49 -27.25
C ILE A 107 -14.91 10.44 -28.59
N GLU A 108 -16.06 11.11 -28.69
CA GLU A 108 -16.80 11.19 -29.94
C GLU A 108 -16.21 12.23 -30.89
N PRO A 109 -16.01 11.89 -32.18
CA PRO A 109 -15.57 12.86 -33.16
C PRO A 109 -16.68 13.87 -33.49
N PRO A 110 -16.35 15.14 -33.75
CA PRO A 110 -14.98 15.61 -33.92
C PRO A 110 -14.29 15.93 -32.59
N PHE A 111 -13.01 15.58 -32.50
CA PHE A 111 -12.10 15.93 -31.41
C PHE A 111 -10.98 16.82 -31.96
N TYR A 112 -10.75 17.95 -31.29
CA TYR A 112 -9.74 18.93 -31.67
C TYR A 112 -8.73 19.11 -30.55
N ILE A 113 -7.45 18.97 -30.90
CA ILE A 113 -6.31 19.19 -30.01
C ILE A 113 -5.30 20.11 -30.70
N ASP A 114 -4.47 20.82 -29.91
CA ASP A 114 -3.40 21.64 -30.48
C ASP A 114 -2.11 20.84 -30.66
N TYR A 115 -1.65 20.15 -29.60
CA TYR A 115 -0.49 19.25 -29.63
C TYR A 115 -0.86 17.81 -29.26
N GLY A 116 -1.78 17.60 -28.32
CA GLY A 116 -2.14 16.30 -27.75
C GLY A 116 -1.19 15.80 -26.66
N CYS A 117 0.12 15.99 -26.84
CA CYS A 117 1.15 15.49 -25.93
C CYS A 117 1.07 16.09 -24.51
N ASN A 118 0.36 17.20 -24.31
CA ASN A 118 0.24 17.85 -22.99
C ASN A 118 -1.05 17.45 -22.25
N ILE A 119 -1.86 16.58 -22.85
CA ILE A 119 -3.12 16.10 -22.28
C ILE A 119 -2.89 14.79 -21.54
N ARG A 120 -3.42 14.72 -20.32
CA ARG A 120 -3.45 13.52 -19.47
C ARG A 120 -4.90 13.18 -19.16
N LEU A 121 -5.30 11.97 -19.52
CA LEU A 121 -6.62 11.42 -19.18
C LEU A 121 -6.48 10.29 -18.15
N GLY A 122 -7.28 10.37 -17.09
CA GLY A 122 -7.55 9.28 -16.15
C GLY A 122 -8.43 8.20 -16.77
N GLU A 123 -8.87 7.22 -15.97
CA GLU A 123 -9.68 6.10 -16.44
C GLU A 123 -11.13 6.50 -16.72
N ARG A 124 -11.83 5.77 -17.61
CA ARG A 124 -13.28 5.90 -17.83
C ARG A 124 -13.74 7.31 -18.21
N VAL A 125 -12.93 8.07 -18.94
CA VAL A 125 -13.29 9.40 -19.43
C VAL A 125 -14.20 9.27 -20.66
N TYR A 126 -15.32 9.98 -20.66
CA TYR A 126 -16.22 10.07 -21.80
C TYR A 126 -16.33 11.52 -22.28
N ALA A 127 -16.23 11.74 -23.59
CA ALA A 127 -16.53 13.04 -24.18
C ALA A 127 -17.50 12.92 -25.36
N ASN A 128 -18.57 13.70 -25.30
CA ASN A 128 -19.51 13.83 -26.40
C ASN A 128 -18.93 14.71 -27.52
N PHE A 129 -19.68 14.84 -28.62
CA PHE A 129 -19.22 15.46 -29.86
C PHE A 129 -18.60 16.85 -29.67
N ASN A 130 -17.57 17.15 -30.46
CA ASN A 130 -16.97 18.47 -30.56
C ASN A 130 -16.24 18.92 -29.27
N LEU A 131 -15.49 18.01 -28.66
CA LEU A 131 -14.52 18.37 -27.63
C LEU A 131 -13.33 19.10 -28.28
N CYS A 132 -12.97 20.26 -27.74
CA CYS A 132 -11.80 21.03 -28.16
C CYS A 132 -10.88 21.29 -26.97
N ILE A 133 -9.60 20.90 -27.07
CA ILE A 133 -8.59 21.13 -26.04
C ILE A 133 -7.38 21.84 -26.66
N LEU A 134 -7.16 23.10 -26.32
CA LEU A 134 -5.95 23.83 -26.69
C LEU A 134 -4.89 23.64 -25.61
N ASP A 135 -4.10 22.57 -25.74
CA ASP A 135 -3.16 22.07 -24.73
C ASP A 135 -1.76 22.71 -24.83
N CYS A 136 -1.67 24.03 -24.99
CA CYS A 136 -0.38 24.74 -24.88
C CYS A 136 0.20 24.67 -23.46
N GLY A 137 -0.62 24.43 -22.44
CA GLY A 137 -0.19 24.09 -21.08
C GLY A 137 -0.65 22.67 -20.73
N LEU A 138 -0.17 22.13 -19.62
CA LEU A 138 -0.62 20.81 -19.18
C LEU A 138 -2.13 20.79 -18.88
N VAL A 139 -2.85 19.86 -19.48
CA VAL A 139 -4.29 19.63 -19.24
C VAL A 139 -4.43 18.26 -18.58
N THR A 140 -4.81 18.25 -17.30
CA THR A 140 -5.01 17.01 -16.54
C THR A 140 -6.49 16.80 -16.27
N ILE A 141 -7.01 15.67 -16.74
CA ILE A 141 -8.39 15.23 -16.55
C ILE A 141 -8.36 13.94 -15.73
N GLY A 142 -9.01 13.94 -14.58
CA GLY A 142 -9.09 12.81 -13.66
C GLY A 142 -9.99 11.68 -14.16
N ASP A 143 -10.27 10.73 -13.27
CA ASP A 143 -11.04 9.53 -13.61
C ASP A 143 -12.54 9.83 -13.72
N ARG A 144 -13.26 9.08 -14.56
CA ARG A 144 -14.73 9.11 -14.66
C ARG A 144 -15.30 10.50 -14.94
N VAL A 145 -14.51 11.35 -15.61
CA VAL A 145 -14.96 12.66 -16.06
C VAL A 145 -15.77 12.50 -17.33
N MET A 146 -16.91 13.19 -17.38
CA MET A 146 -17.80 13.18 -18.54
C MET A 146 -17.99 14.59 -19.08
N PHE A 147 -17.89 14.73 -20.41
CA PHE A 147 -18.11 15.97 -21.12
C PHE A 147 -19.36 15.89 -21.99
N GLY A 148 -20.25 16.87 -21.87
CA GLY A 148 -21.30 17.14 -22.83
C GLY A 148 -20.72 17.67 -24.16
N PRO A 149 -21.57 17.86 -25.18
CA PRO A 149 -21.09 18.26 -26.50
C PRO A 149 -20.61 19.71 -26.52
N ASN A 150 -19.69 20.03 -27.43
CA ASN A 150 -19.17 21.39 -27.66
C ASN A 150 -18.42 21.99 -26.45
N VAL A 151 -17.76 21.17 -25.63
CA VAL A 151 -16.91 21.66 -24.54
C VAL A 151 -15.56 22.14 -25.08
N SER A 152 -15.11 23.30 -24.63
CA SER A 152 -13.81 23.87 -24.99
C SER A 152 -12.94 24.09 -23.76
N ILE A 153 -11.73 23.53 -23.76
CA ILE A 153 -10.73 23.65 -22.70
C ILE A 153 -9.54 24.41 -23.25
N PHE A 154 -9.21 25.54 -22.64
CA PHE A 154 -8.11 26.39 -23.09
C PHE A 154 -7.03 26.46 -22.02
N ALA A 155 -5.85 25.92 -22.33
CA ALA A 155 -4.63 26.18 -21.58
C ALA A 155 -3.81 27.33 -22.20
N ALA A 156 -4.04 27.64 -23.48
CA ALA A 156 -3.42 28.75 -24.21
C ALA A 156 -4.00 30.12 -23.83
N THR A 157 -3.16 31.16 -23.74
CA THR A 157 -3.58 32.55 -23.56
C THR A 157 -2.57 33.54 -24.15
N HIS A 158 -2.95 34.81 -24.21
CA HIS A 158 -2.10 35.89 -24.71
C HIS A 158 -2.08 37.06 -23.76
N GLU A 159 -1.03 37.86 -23.85
CA GLU A 159 -1.07 39.19 -23.25
C GLU A 159 -2.13 40.04 -23.96
N THR A 160 -2.69 41.00 -23.23
CA THR A 160 -3.73 41.88 -23.77
C THR A 160 -3.16 42.95 -24.69
N ASP A 161 -1.85 43.24 -24.58
CA ASP A 161 -1.16 44.26 -25.38
C ASP A 161 -1.09 43.89 -26.87
N VAL A 162 -1.20 44.92 -27.73
CA VAL A 162 -1.18 44.75 -29.19
C VAL A 162 0.20 44.31 -29.69
N GLN A 163 1.27 44.80 -29.07
CA GLN A 163 2.65 44.51 -29.48
C GLN A 163 2.97 43.03 -29.29
N SER A 164 2.56 42.45 -28.16
CA SER A 164 2.67 41.02 -27.88
C SER A 164 2.05 40.15 -28.99
N ARG A 165 0.86 40.54 -29.48
CA ARG A 165 0.21 39.87 -30.63
C ARG A 165 0.96 40.04 -31.96
N ARG A 166 1.62 41.18 -32.18
CA ARG A 166 2.43 41.42 -33.39
C ARG A 166 3.73 40.62 -33.38
N ASP A 167 4.28 40.42 -32.19
CA ASP A 167 5.52 39.67 -31.97
C ASP A 167 5.29 38.15 -31.95
N ASN A 168 4.03 37.71 -32.11
CA ASN A 168 3.63 36.30 -32.13
C ASN A 168 4.01 35.53 -30.85
N VAL A 169 4.09 36.23 -29.72
CA VAL A 169 4.38 35.60 -28.43
C VAL A 169 3.09 35.30 -27.67
N GLU A 170 3.06 34.14 -27.04
CA GLU A 170 1.93 33.66 -26.23
C GLU A 170 2.44 32.96 -24.99
N TYR A 171 1.55 32.66 -24.04
CA TYR A 171 1.90 31.90 -22.84
C TYR A 171 0.73 30.98 -22.46
N ALA A 172 1.00 29.96 -21.66
CA ALA A 172 -0.01 29.00 -21.26
C ALA A 172 -0.17 28.93 -19.74
N LYS A 173 -1.30 28.40 -19.28
CA LYS A 173 -1.52 28.04 -17.88
C LYS A 173 -2.19 26.67 -17.82
N PRO A 174 -1.77 25.80 -16.88
CA PRO A 174 -2.30 24.46 -16.79
C PRO A 174 -3.80 24.47 -16.44
N VAL A 175 -4.52 23.45 -16.85
CA VAL A 175 -5.91 23.22 -16.48
C VAL A 175 -6.02 21.85 -15.81
N VAL A 176 -6.73 21.79 -14.68
CA VAL A 176 -6.94 20.54 -13.93
C VAL A 176 -8.42 20.31 -13.73
N ILE A 177 -8.91 19.11 -14.05
CA ILE A 177 -10.27 18.65 -13.76
C ILE A 177 -10.14 17.38 -12.93
N GLY A 178 -10.62 17.41 -11.69
CA GLY A 178 -10.59 16.25 -10.79
C GLY A 178 -11.60 15.18 -11.18
N ASP A 179 -11.50 14.04 -10.51
CA ASP A 179 -12.33 12.85 -10.78
C ASP A 179 -13.83 13.12 -10.67
N ASP A 180 -14.65 12.28 -11.29
CA ASP A 180 -16.11 12.23 -11.13
C ASP A 180 -16.82 13.55 -11.48
N CYS A 181 -16.24 14.36 -12.38
CA CYS A 181 -16.84 15.61 -12.82
C CYS A 181 -17.80 15.40 -14.01
N TRP A 182 -18.91 16.12 -14.01
CA TRP A 182 -19.79 16.31 -15.18
C TRP A 182 -19.63 17.73 -15.72
N ILE A 183 -19.13 17.85 -16.94
CA ILE A 183 -18.97 19.14 -17.64
C ILE A 183 -20.07 19.26 -18.69
N GLY A 184 -21.06 20.13 -18.44
CA GLY A 184 -22.19 20.32 -19.35
C GLY A 184 -21.79 20.79 -20.74
N GLY A 185 -22.67 20.60 -21.73
CA GLY A 185 -22.38 21.01 -23.10
C GLY A 185 -22.20 22.52 -23.26
N HIS A 186 -21.41 22.94 -24.25
CA HIS A 186 -21.05 24.35 -24.48
C HIS A 186 -20.34 25.04 -23.30
N VAL A 187 -19.69 24.29 -22.42
CA VAL A 187 -18.85 24.87 -21.36
C VAL A 187 -17.51 25.30 -21.93
N VAL A 188 -17.03 26.46 -21.49
CA VAL A 188 -15.69 26.98 -21.77
C VAL A 188 -14.88 27.01 -20.47
N ILE A 189 -13.73 26.34 -20.44
CA ILE A 189 -12.81 26.33 -19.30
C ILE A 189 -11.57 27.15 -19.67
N LEU A 190 -11.27 28.18 -18.88
CA LEU A 190 -10.19 29.12 -19.15
C LEU A 190 -8.83 28.68 -18.55
N PRO A 191 -7.72 29.26 -19.03
CA PRO A 191 -6.37 28.89 -18.59
C PRO A 191 -6.14 29.12 -17.10
N GLY A 192 -5.46 28.17 -16.45
CA GLY A 192 -5.06 28.26 -15.04
C GLY A 192 -6.14 27.82 -14.05
N VAL A 193 -7.23 27.22 -14.52
CA VAL A 193 -8.36 26.80 -13.69
C VAL A 193 -8.17 25.36 -13.20
N THR A 194 -8.47 25.16 -11.91
CA THR A 194 -8.69 23.85 -11.28
C THR A 194 -10.17 23.65 -10.96
N ILE A 195 -10.78 22.63 -11.52
CA ILE A 195 -12.10 22.12 -11.14
C ILE A 195 -11.87 20.93 -10.20
N GLY A 196 -12.26 21.06 -8.94
CA GLY A 196 -12.14 19.98 -7.97
C GLY A 196 -13.02 18.77 -8.32
N LYS A 197 -12.69 17.60 -7.77
CA LYS A 197 -13.44 16.36 -8.01
C LYS A 197 -14.93 16.46 -7.66
N GLY A 198 -15.76 15.67 -8.32
CA GLY A 198 -17.20 15.57 -8.07
C GLY A 198 -18.00 16.82 -8.45
N CYS A 199 -17.44 17.69 -9.29
CA CYS A 199 -18.12 18.90 -9.70
C CYS A 199 -19.11 18.67 -10.85
N THR A 200 -20.18 19.45 -10.86
CA THR A 200 -21.10 19.56 -12.01
C THR A 200 -21.02 20.99 -12.54
N ILE A 201 -20.56 21.16 -13.77
CA ILE A 201 -20.56 22.46 -14.44
C ILE A 201 -21.76 22.51 -15.39
N ALA A 202 -22.65 23.46 -15.19
CA ALA A 202 -23.85 23.58 -16.01
C ALA A 202 -23.53 23.94 -17.47
N ALA A 203 -24.37 23.49 -18.38
CA ALA A 203 -24.24 23.78 -19.80
C ALA A 203 -24.15 25.29 -20.08
N GLY A 204 -23.31 25.69 -21.03
CA GLY A 204 -23.08 27.08 -21.39
C GLY A 204 -22.29 27.90 -20.37
N ALA A 205 -21.71 27.31 -19.32
CA ALA A 205 -20.92 28.07 -18.35
C ALA A 205 -19.53 28.46 -18.87
N VAL A 206 -18.99 29.58 -18.36
CA VAL A 206 -17.60 30.00 -18.60
C VAL A 206 -16.84 29.93 -17.29
N VAL A 207 -15.99 28.92 -17.13
CA VAL A 207 -15.19 28.69 -15.92
C VAL A 207 -13.91 29.49 -16.01
N SER A 208 -13.87 30.64 -15.34
CA SER A 208 -12.74 31.58 -15.34
C SER A 208 -11.93 31.60 -14.03
N ARG A 209 -12.33 30.78 -13.06
CA ARG A 209 -11.71 30.65 -11.73
C ARG A 209 -11.92 29.22 -11.23
N ASP A 210 -11.11 28.81 -10.27
CA ASP A 210 -11.22 27.50 -9.65
C ASP A 210 -12.60 27.22 -9.08
N ILE A 211 -13.04 25.97 -9.22
CA ILE A 211 -14.30 25.47 -8.66
C ILE A 211 -13.94 24.46 -7.56
N PRO A 212 -14.33 24.71 -6.29
CA PRO A 212 -14.08 23.77 -5.20
C PRO A 212 -14.72 22.41 -5.45
N ALA A 213 -14.11 21.33 -4.97
CA ALA A 213 -14.65 19.98 -5.09
C ALA A 213 -16.10 19.87 -4.60
N TRP A 214 -16.85 18.92 -5.17
CA TRP A 214 -18.24 18.63 -4.83
C TRP A 214 -19.18 19.84 -5.00
N SER A 215 -18.93 20.65 -6.03
CA SER A 215 -19.73 21.85 -6.31
C SER A 215 -20.54 21.72 -7.59
N VAL A 216 -21.72 22.35 -7.60
CA VAL A 216 -22.42 22.68 -8.85
C VAL A 216 -22.17 24.14 -9.15
N ALA A 217 -21.62 24.42 -10.33
CA ALA A 217 -21.34 25.78 -10.79
C ALA A 217 -22.03 26.08 -12.11
N MET A 218 -22.50 27.32 -12.28
CA MET A 218 -23.18 27.76 -13.49
C MET A 218 -22.96 29.24 -13.76
N GLY A 219 -23.21 29.67 -15.01
CA GLY A 219 -23.15 31.07 -15.43
C GLY A 219 -21.85 31.46 -16.14
N GLN A 220 -21.78 32.73 -16.52
CA GLN A 220 -20.65 33.35 -17.22
C GLN A 220 -20.30 34.68 -16.53
N PRO A 221 -19.33 34.73 -15.60
CA PRO A 221 -18.47 33.63 -15.15
C PRO A 221 -19.23 32.60 -14.29
N ALA A 222 -18.76 31.35 -14.30
CA ALA A 222 -19.31 30.26 -13.50
C ALA A 222 -19.14 30.57 -12.01
N LYS A 223 -20.22 30.42 -11.25
CA LYS A 223 -20.23 30.55 -9.80
C LYS A 223 -20.86 29.32 -9.17
N VAL A 224 -20.33 28.90 -8.02
CA VAL A 224 -20.92 27.82 -7.22
C VAL A 224 -22.32 28.25 -6.78
N VAL A 225 -23.32 27.44 -7.13
CA VAL A 225 -24.73 27.66 -6.75
C VAL A 225 -25.20 26.69 -5.68
N LYS A 226 -24.55 25.53 -5.56
CA LYS A 226 -24.73 24.59 -4.44
C LYS A 226 -23.55 23.64 -4.35
N THR A 227 -23.45 22.94 -3.23
CA THR A 227 -22.59 21.77 -3.09
C THR A 227 -23.40 20.49 -3.24
N VAL A 228 -22.74 19.40 -3.63
CA VAL A 228 -23.31 18.04 -3.66
C VAL A 228 -22.70 17.21 -2.53
N LYS A 229 -23.47 16.23 -2.05
CA LYS A 229 -22.97 15.30 -1.04
C LYS A 229 -21.87 14.44 -1.70
N PRO A 230 -20.66 14.37 -1.13
CA PRO A 230 -19.67 13.38 -1.56
C PRO A 230 -20.26 11.97 -1.48
N LEU A 231 -19.91 11.10 -2.41
CA LEU A 231 -20.29 9.69 -2.31
C LEU A 231 -19.67 9.11 -1.03
N GLU A 232 -20.48 8.41 -0.22
CA GLU A 232 -20.09 7.92 1.12
C GLU A 232 -18.88 6.97 1.10
N TYR A 233 -18.58 6.34 -0.04
CA TYR A 233 -17.37 5.50 -0.21
C TYR A 233 -16.11 6.30 -0.62
N MET A 234 -16.26 7.55 -1.06
CA MET A 234 -15.18 8.47 -1.45
C MET A 234 -14.85 9.53 -0.40
N ALA A 235 -15.73 9.73 0.58
CA ALA A 235 -15.31 10.31 1.84
C ALA A 235 -14.47 9.25 2.55
N THR A 236 -13.16 9.45 2.62
CA THR A 236 -12.43 8.88 3.76
C THR A 236 -13.19 9.36 4.99
N PRO A 237 -13.70 8.47 5.86
CA PRO A 237 -14.27 8.91 7.12
C PRO A 237 -13.17 9.66 7.86
N HIS A 238 -13.20 10.98 7.79
CA HIS A 238 -12.34 11.80 8.60
C HIS A 238 -12.99 11.82 9.97
N PHE A 239 -12.30 11.25 10.94
CA PHE A 239 -12.69 11.42 12.32
C PHE A 239 -12.90 12.91 12.61
N PRO A 240 -13.84 13.29 13.50
CA PRO A 240 -13.94 14.66 13.96
C PRO A 240 -12.57 15.20 14.37
N ALA A 241 -12.27 16.47 14.08
CA ALA A 241 -10.93 17.05 14.29
C ALA A 241 -10.38 16.81 15.71
N ALA A 242 -11.26 16.78 16.72
CA ALA A 242 -10.89 16.46 18.10
C ALA A 242 -10.40 15.01 18.29
N ILE A 243 -11.05 14.04 17.65
CA ILE A 243 -10.64 12.63 17.66
C ILE A 243 -9.31 12.47 16.90
N GLU A 244 -9.19 13.09 15.72
CA GLU A 244 -7.93 13.02 14.95
C GLU A 244 -6.76 13.64 15.73
N ALA A 245 -6.98 14.79 16.38
CA ALA A 245 -5.98 15.39 17.27
C ALA A 245 -5.63 14.48 18.45
N SER A 246 -6.62 13.82 19.07
CA SER A 246 -6.40 12.87 20.16
C SER A 246 -5.58 11.65 19.71
N LEU A 247 -5.90 11.10 18.53
CA LEU A 247 -5.12 10.00 17.93
C LEU A 247 -3.66 10.39 17.73
N ARG A 248 -3.40 11.56 17.11
CA ARG A 248 -2.04 12.08 16.91
C ARG A 248 -1.32 12.27 18.25
N GLN A 249 -1.99 12.87 19.23
CA GLN A 249 -1.44 13.11 20.56
C GLN A 249 -0.99 11.83 21.26
N HIS A 250 -1.73 10.73 21.13
CA HIS A 250 -1.34 9.44 21.71
C HIS A 250 -0.03 8.90 21.12
N LEU A 251 0.24 9.13 19.83
CA LEU A 251 1.51 8.78 19.19
C LEU A 251 2.64 9.77 19.50
N ASP A 252 2.34 11.06 19.57
CA ASP A 252 3.35 12.12 19.77
C ASP A 252 3.88 12.14 21.21
N LYS A 253 3.02 11.89 22.20
CA LYS A 253 3.41 11.92 23.62
C LYS A 253 4.61 11.04 23.97
N PRO A 254 4.70 9.75 23.57
CA PRO A 254 5.84 8.90 23.90
C PRO A 254 7.08 9.15 23.03
N THR A 255 6.94 9.83 21.89
CA THR A 255 8.00 9.96 20.86
C THR A 255 8.65 11.33 20.80
N THR A 256 8.15 12.30 21.58
CA THR A 256 8.65 13.68 21.62
C THR A 256 9.40 13.99 22.92
N GLY A 257 10.21 15.05 22.87
CA GLY A 257 11.02 15.50 24.00
C GLY A 257 12.50 15.11 23.90
N PRO A 258 13.35 15.58 24.84
CA PRO A 258 14.79 15.34 24.81
C PRO A 258 15.16 13.88 25.12
N THR A 259 14.31 13.16 25.83
CA THR A 259 14.48 11.75 26.21
C THR A 259 13.18 11.00 25.92
N PRO A 260 12.86 10.72 24.64
CA PRO A 260 11.59 10.10 24.27
C PRO A 260 11.51 8.66 24.81
N ALA A 261 10.32 8.26 25.26
CA ALA A 261 10.09 6.90 25.74
C ALA A 261 10.13 5.86 24.61
N VAL A 262 9.79 6.28 23.38
CA VAL A 262 9.81 5.47 22.16
C VAL A 262 10.54 6.27 21.08
N ALA A 263 11.49 5.66 20.36
CA ALA A 263 12.30 6.38 19.38
C ALA A 263 11.47 6.97 18.22
N GLY A 264 10.49 6.20 17.72
CA GLY A 264 9.53 6.63 16.73
C GLY A 264 8.50 5.55 16.41
N LEU A 265 7.36 5.97 15.86
CA LEU A 265 6.21 5.13 15.56
C LEU A 265 5.56 5.53 14.24
N VAL A 266 5.03 4.55 13.51
CA VAL A 266 4.03 4.77 12.45
C VAL A 266 2.79 3.96 12.78
N TYR A 267 1.63 4.60 12.69
CA TYR A 267 0.33 3.94 12.78
C TYR A 267 -0.47 4.21 11.52
N SER A 268 -1.09 3.16 10.97
CA SER A 268 -2.06 3.26 9.87
C SER A 268 -3.29 2.43 10.17
N ALA A 269 -4.48 2.99 9.94
CA ALA A 269 -5.77 2.34 10.08
C ALA A 269 -6.51 2.33 8.74
N VAL A 270 -7.19 1.24 8.42
CA VAL A 270 -7.90 1.03 7.16
C VAL A 270 -9.32 0.55 7.43
N ASN A 271 -10.28 1.02 6.63
CA ASN A 271 -11.66 0.51 6.68
C ASN A 271 -11.91 -0.56 5.60
N ARG A 272 -13.10 -1.17 5.65
CA ARG A 272 -13.55 -2.17 4.67
C ARG A 272 -13.57 -1.67 3.22
N ASN A 273 -13.60 -0.37 2.96
CA ASN A 273 -13.50 0.16 1.59
C ASN A 273 -12.05 0.26 1.10
N GLY A 274 -11.07 -0.17 1.90
CA GLY A 274 -9.65 -0.04 1.63
C GLY A 274 -9.14 1.40 1.73
N ASN A 275 -9.89 2.30 2.37
CA ASN A 275 -9.45 3.67 2.62
C ASN A 275 -8.64 3.71 3.91
N ILE A 276 -7.46 4.32 3.87
CA ILE A 276 -6.73 4.69 5.09
C ILE A 276 -7.54 5.77 5.81
N ILE A 277 -8.09 5.45 6.98
CA ILE A 277 -8.97 6.34 7.76
C ILE A 277 -8.19 7.16 8.80
N PHE A 278 -6.99 6.70 9.16
CA PHE A 278 -6.05 7.44 9.98
C PHE A 278 -4.63 6.97 9.64
N SER A 279 -3.70 7.91 9.52
CA SER A 279 -2.27 7.59 9.43
C SER A 279 -1.45 8.70 10.06
N HIS A 280 -0.50 8.34 10.91
CA HIS A 280 0.39 9.28 11.56
C HIS A 280 1.75 8.65 11.82
N ALA A 281 2.80 9.47 11.67
CA ALA A 281 4.18 9.11 11.95
C ALA A 281 4.71 10.12 12.97
N SER A 282 5.42 9.63 13.99
CA SER A 282 5.97 10.48 15.03
C SER A 282 7.32 9.98 15.55
N GLY A 283 8.14 10.91 16.04
CA GLY A 283 9.51 10.64 16.48
C GLY A 283 10.54 10.54 15.33
N SER A 284 11.58 9.77 15.57
CA SER A 284 12.74 9.59 14.69
C SER A 284 12.88 8.13 14.25
N ARG A 285 13.37 7.91 13.03
CA ARG A 285 13.77 6.58 12.55
C ARG A 285 14.97 6.03 13.31
N GLY A 286 15.86 6.89 13.81
CA GLY A 286 17.02 6.52 14.60
C GLY A 286 17.29 7.55 15.69
N LEU A 287 17.24 7.13 16.96
CA LEU A 287 17.39 8.02 18.10
C LEU A 287 18.79 8.66 18.11
N GLY A 288 18.84 9.98 18.21
CA GLY A 288 20.10 10.75 18.18
C GLY A 288 20.73 10.91 16.79
N ILE A 289 20.11 10.38 15.73
CA ILE A 289 20.59 10.54 14.36
C ILE A 289 19.96 11.79 13.73
N ALA A 290 20.80 12.74 13.33
CA ALA A 290 20.35 13.98 12.69
C ALA A 290 19.61 13.69 11.37
N ASN A 291 18.59 14.50 11.07
CA ASN A 291 17.81 14.43 9.82
C ASN A 291 17.18 13.05 9.54
N SER A 292 16.75 12.35 10.59
CA SER A 292 16.14 11.02 10.51
C SER A 292 14.70 11.01 11.05
N PRO A 293 13.77 11.86 10.56
CA PRO A 293 12.40 11.88 11.06
C PRO A 293 11.65 10.61 10.65
N MET A 294 10.71 10.19 11.49
CA MET A 294 9.74 9.16 11.13
C MET A 294 8.74 9.74 10.12
N THR A 295 8.46 9.00 9.05
CA THR A 295 7.49 9.37 8.01
C THR A 295 6.52 8.22 7.77
N PRO A 296 5.29 8.47 7.27
CA PRO A 296 4.30 7.40 7.06
C PRO A 296 4.76 6.27 6.14
N ASP A 297 5.69 6.56 5.23
CA ASP A 297 6.26 5.59 4.30
C ASP A 297 7.47 4.84 4.88
N THR A 298 7.99 5.21 6.07
CA THR A 298 9.17 4.56 6.68
C THR A 298 9.10 3.04 6.57
N VAL A 299 10.22 2.43 6.16
CA VAL A 299 10.34 0.98 6.02
C VAL A 299 10.73 0.37 7.35
N PHE A 300 9.98 -0.64 7.78
CA PHE A 300 10.21 -1.42 8.98
C PHE A 300 10.56 -2.86 8.59
N TRP A 301 11.41 -3.51 9.37
CA TRP A 301 11.42 -4.96 9.38
C TRP A 301 10.13 -5.46 10.05
N LEU A 302 9.28 -6.14 9.29
CA LEU A 302 7.94 -6.54 9.74
C LEU A 302 7.98 -7.75 10.69
N ALA A 303 9.10 -8.47 10.72
CA ALA A 303 9.29 -9.67 11.52
C ALA A 303 8.07 -10.60 11.37
N SER A 304 7.51 -11.06 12.49
CA SER A 304 6.42 -12.04 12.51
C SER A 304 5.08 -11.58 11.93
N CYS A 305 4.92 -10.30 11.58
CA CYS A 305 3.78 -9.88 10.76
C CYS A 305 3.79 -10.52 9.35
N THR A 306 4.97 -10.97 8.88
CA THR A 306 5.13 -11.73 7.61
C THR A 306 4.26 -12.98 7.55
N LYS A 307 3.99 -13.61 8.71
CA LYS A 307 3.32 -14.91 8.81
C LYS A 307 1.93 -14.93 8.16
N MET A 308 1.17 -13.84 8.32
CA MET A 308 -0.14 -13.70 7.69
C MET A 308 -0.07 -13.81 6.17
N ILE A 309 0.97 -13.22 5.55
CA ILE A 309 1.17 -13.20 4.10
C ILE A 309 1.57 -14.61 3.61
N THR A 310 2.45 -15.30 4.35
CA THR A 310 2.81 -16.70 4.09
C THR A 310 1.59 -17.62 4.15
N ALA A 311 0.70 -17.42 5.13
CA ALA A 311 -0.54 -18.18 5.23
C ALA A 311 -1.48 -17.93 4.04
N ILE A 312 -1.61 -16.69 3.56
CA ILE A 312 -2.37 -16.39 2.33
C ILE A 312 -1.80 -17.17 1.14
N ALA A 313 -0.47 -17.19 0.98
CA ALA A 313 0.19 -17.95 -0.09
C ALA A 313 -0.08 -19.46 0.01
N CYS A 314 0.00 -20.04 1.21
CA CYS A 314 -0.37 -21.45 1.43
C CYS A 314 -1.83 -21.70 1.04
N MET A 315 -2.75 -20.84 1.47
CA MET A 315 -4.18 -21.01 1.20
C MET A 315 -4.55 -20.81 -0.27
N GLN A 316 -3.84 -19.95 -1.01
CA GLN A 316 -3.96 -19.87 -2.47
C GLN A 316 -3.60 -21.19 -3.15
N LEU A 317 -2.53 -21.85 -2.70
CA LEU A 317 -2.14 -23.17 -3.22
C LEU A 317 -3.10 -24.29 -2.79
N VAL A 318 -3.74 -24.16 -1.61
CA VAL A 318 -4.84 -25.06 -1.20
C VAL A 318 -6.04 -24.92 -2.13
N GLU A 319 -6.45 -23.69 -2.46
CA GLU A 319 -7.55 -23.46 -3.42
C GLU A 319 -7.25 -23.98 -4.83
N GLN A 320 -5.98 -23.94 -5.23
CA GLN A 320 -5.52 -24.51 -6.50
C GLN A 320 -5.43 -26.05 -6.48
N GLY A 321 -5.70 -26.69 -5.34
CA GLY A 321 -5.55 -28.14 -5.17
C GLY A 321 -4.09 -28.63 -5.17
N LYS A 322 -3.12 -27.72 -5.06
CA LYS A 322 -1.68 -28.04 -5.04
C LYS A 322 -1.18 -28.40 -3.64
N LEU A 323 -1.85 -27.91 -2.61
CA LEU A 323 -1.61 -28.26 -1.21
C LEU A 323 -2.90 -28.72 -0.55
N ALA A 324 -2.78 -29.59 0.46
CA ALA A 324 -3.87 -29.98 1.33
C ALA A 324 -3.46 -29.73 2.79
N LEU A 325 -4.38 -29.17 3.58
CA LEU A 325 -4.13 -28.80 4.97
C LEU A 325 -3.71 -30.02 5.83
N ASP A 326 -4.33 -31.19 5.59
CA ASP A 326 -4.24 -32.35 6.48
C ASP A 326 -3.59 -33.58 5.82
N ASN A 327 -2.74 -33.39 4.81
CA ASN A 327 -2.07 -34.48 4.10
C ASN A 327 -0.58 -34.60 4.51
N VAL A 328 -0.28 -35.53 5.42
CA VAL A 328 1.08 -35.82 5.88
C VAL A 328 1.99 -36.25 4.73
N GLN A 329 1.55 -37.22 3.92
CA GLN A 329 2.36 -37.80 2.86
C GLN A 329 2.78 -36.76 1.84
N GLN A 330 1.88 -35.84 1.49
CA GLN A 330 2.19 -34.73 0.59
C GLN A 330 3.28 -33.83 1.20
N ILE A 331 3.11 -33.39 2.45
CA ILE A 331 4.04 -32.48 3.11
C ILE A 331 5.41 -33.13 3.28
N GLU A 332 5.48 -34.39 3.70
CA GLU A 332 6.74 -35.12 3.83
C GLU A 332 7.39 -35.48 2.48
N THR A 333 6.63 -35.51 1.38
CA THR A 333 7.20 -35.67 0.03
C THR A 333 7.81 -34.37 -0.48
N ILE A 334 7.14 -33.23 -0.23
CA ILE A 334 7.65 -31.89 -0.60
C ILE A 334 8.83 -31.50 0.29
N ALA A 335 8.76 -31.82 1.58
CA ALA A 335 9.77 -31.56 2.59
C ALA A 335 10.20 -32.84 3.33
N PRO A 336 11.10 -33.65 2.72
CA PRO A 336 11.64 -34.86 3.35
C PRO A 336 12.33 -34.60 4.70
N GLU A 337 12.81 -33.39 4.93
CA GLU A 337 13.39 -32.96 6.20
C GLU A 337 12.36 -32.99 7.33
N LEU A 338 11.10 -32.64 7.07
CA LEU A 338 10.00 -32.76 8.05
C LEU A 338 9.67 -34.23 8.35
N LYS A 339 9.98 -35.15 7.44
CA LYS A 339 9.93 -36.58 7.73
C LYS A 339 11.07 -37.04 8.62
N ALA A 340 12.27 -36.47 8.45
CA ALA A 340 13.47 -36.85 9.19
C ALA A 340 13.60 -36.18 10.56
N VAL A 341 12.96 -35.02 10.76
CA VAL A 341 13.11 -34.21 11.98
C VAL A 341 12.70 -35.00 13.23
N LYS A 342 13.45 -34.78 14.31
CA LYS A 342 13.31 -35.46 15.60
C LYS A 342 12.85 -34.48 16.68
N VAL A 343 12.34 -35.04 17.78
CA VAL A 343 11.93 -34.29 18.97
C VAL A 343 13.07 -34.25 19.98
N LEU A 344 13.39 -33.06 20.46
CA LEU A 344 14.32 -32.81 21.55
C LEU A 344 13.65 -33.17 22.88
N ALA A 345 14.17 -34.19 23.54
CA ALA A 345 13.78 -34.64 24.87
C ALA A 345 14.91 -34.39 25.88
N GLY A 346 14.54 -34.30 27.16
CA GLY A 346 15.47 -34.01 28.25
C GLY A 346 15.74 -32.52 28.43
N ASP A 347 16.70 -32.22 29.29
CA ASP A 347 17.13 -30.87 29.66
C ASP A 347 18.63 -30.85 29.98
N LEU A 348 19.15 -29.69 30.41
CA LEU A 348 20.56 -29.53 30.74
C LEU A 348 21.03 -30.42 31.90
N GLN A 349 20.12 -30.83 32.81
CA GLN A 349 20.46 -31.64 33.99
C GLN A 349 20.45 -33.14 33.67
N SER A 350 19.45 -33.59 32.92
CA SER A 350 19.22 -34.98 32.54
C SER A 350 19.94 -35.39 31.24
N GLY A 351 20.39 -34.40 30.47
CA GLY A 351 21.02 -34.57 29.16
C GLY A 351 19.99 -34.60 28.03
N PHE A 352 20.27 -33.85 26.97
CA PHE A 352 19.43 -33.80 25.77
C PHE A 352 19.55 -35.05 24.91
N LYS A 353 18.43 -35.48 24.32
CA LYS A 353 18.35 -36.59 23.36
C LYS A 353 17.36 -36.27 22.24
N LEU A 354 17.69 -36.66 21.01
CA LEU A 354 16.77 -36.61 19.88
C LEU A 354 16.02 -37.93 19.77
N VAL A 355 14.69 -37.88 19.92
CA VAL A 355 13.80 -39.05 19.82
C VAL A 355 12.93 -38.94 18.57
N ASP A 356 12.42 -40.07 18.10
CA ASP A 356 11.53 -40.09 16.93
C ASP A 356 10.21 -39.38 17.22
N LYS A 357 9.68 -38.70 16.20
CA LYS A 357 8.32 -38.16 16.26
C LYS A 357 7.29 -39.28 16.11
N GLU A 358 6.22 -39.21 16.88
CA GLU A 358 5.17 -40.24 16.95
C GLU A 358 4.18 -40.18 15.79
N ARG A 359 4.11 -39.04 15.09
CA ARG A 359 3.29 -38.85 13.90
C ARG A 359 3.91 -37.85 12.93
N GLY A 360 3.44 -37.89 11.68
CA GLY A 360 3.85 -36.93 10.66
C GLY A 360 3.23 -35.55 10.84
N ILE A 361 3.86 -34.55 10.22
CA ILE A 361 3.49 -33.13 10.27
C ILE A 361 2.58 -32.79 9.08
N THR A 362 1.53 -32.00 9.30
CA THR A 362 0.66 -31.47 8.23
C THR A 362 0.88 -29.97 8.02
N LEU A 363 0.39 -29.43 6.90
CA LEU A 363 0.39 -27.99 6.65
C LEU A 363 -0.42 -27.24 7.72
N ARG A 364 -1.58 -27.79 8.13
CA ARG A 364 -2.38 -27.23 9.22
C ARG A 364 -1.57 -27.10 10.50
N MET A 365 -0.80 -28.13 10.86
CA MET A 365 0.06 -28.11 12.04
C MET A 365 1.12 -27.01 11.97
N LEU A 366 1.66 -26.75 10.78
CA LEU A 366 2.61 -25.65 10.57
C LEU A 366 1.93 -24.29 10.74
N LEU A 367 0.78 -24.09 10.09
CA LEU A 367 0.04 -22.82 10.14
C LEU A 367 -0.57 -22.51 11.52
N ASN A 368 -0.90 -23.53 12.30
CA ASN A 368 -1.48 -23.38 13.62
C ASN A 368 -0.50 -23.56 14.79
N HIS A 369 0.81 -23.65 14.51
CA HIS A 369 1.85 -23.83 15.51
C HIS A 369 1.70 -25.08 16.40
N THR A 370 1.15 -26.17 15.86
CA THR A 370 1.07 -27.47 16.57
C THR A 370 2.02 -28.52 16.00
N ALA A 371 2.89 -28.19 15.04
CA ALA A 371 3.85 -29.16 14.51
C ALA A 371 4.96 -29.52 15.51
N GLY A 372 5.17 -28.71 16.56
CA GLY A 372 6.11 -28.97 17.64
C GLY A 372 7.42 -28.18 17.56
N PHE A 373 7.60 -27.30 16.56
CA PHE A 373 8.77 -26.41 16.50
C PHE A 373 8.67 -25.27 17.51
N GLY A 374 9.80 -24.93 18.15
CA GLY A 374 9.95 -23.76 19.02
C GLY A 374 10.89 -22.70 18.44
N TYR A 375 11.08 -21.59 19.17
CA TYR A 375 12.14 -20.62 18.92
C TYR A 375 13.18 -20.64 20.07
N PRO A 376 14.48 -20.55 19.79
CA PRO A 376 15.53 -20.47 20.81
C PRO A 376 15.44 -19.24 21.72
N PHE A 377 14.87 -18.11 21.26
CA PHE A 377 14.60 -16.95 22.11
C PHE A 377 13.48 -17.18 23.14
N ASP A 378 12.64 -18.21 22.94
CA ASP A 378 11.46 -18.48 23.76
C ASP A 378 11.56 -19.79 24.56
N ASP A 379 12.07 -20.85 23.94
CA ASP A 379 12.20 -22.17 24.56
C ASP A 379 13.64 -22.39 25.08
N PRO A 380 13.86 -22.47 26.41
CA PRO A 380 15.19 -22.65 26.98
C PRO A 380 15.83 -23.97 26.59
N ARG A 381 15.05 -25.01 26.25
CA ARG A 381 15.60 -26.31 25.79
C ARG A 381 16.35 -26.15 24.48
N LEU A 382 15.81 -25.38 23.53
CA LEU A 382 16.48 -25.11 22.26
C LEU A 382 17.73 -24.27 22.43
N ARG A 383 17.65 -23.21 23.27
CA ARG A 383 18.81 -22.39 23.61
C ARG A 383 19.92 -23.26 24.20
N ASP A 384 19.62 -24.00 25.26
CA ASP A 384 20.61 -24.77 26.00
C ASP A 384 21.17 -25.93 25.18
N TYR A 385 20.35 -26.60 24.37
CA TYR A 385 20.79 -27.65 23.46
C TYR A 385 21.79 -27.14 22.41
N SER A 386 21.63 -25.89 21.97
CA SER A 386 22.48 -25.31 20.92
C SER A 386 23.82 -24.78 21.43
N HIS A 387 24.01 -24.63 22.74
CA HIS A 387 25.27 -24.14 23.30
C HIS A 387 26.43 -25.13 23.09
N PRO A 388 27.68 -24.63 22.89
CA PRO A 388 28.09 -23.22 22.94
C PRO A 388 27.94 -22.47 21.62
N ILE A 389 27.54 -23.11 20.51
CA ILE A 389 27.45 -22.48 19.19
C ILE A 389 26.28 -21.49 19.15
N GLY A 390 25.11 -21.92 19.63
CA GLY A 390 23.88 -21.14 19.61
C GLY A 390 23.15 -21.23 18.28
N PHE A 391 21.82 -21.38 18.32
CA PHE A 391 20.99 -21.12 17.15
C PHE A 391 20.75 -19.61 16.99
N ASP A 392 20.84 -19.13 15.75
CA ASP A 392 20.46 -17.78 15.34
C ASP A 392 19.31 -17.81 14.33
N GLU A 393 18.09 -17.84 14.86
CA GLU A 393 16.85 -17.87 14.10
C GLU A 393 16.61 -16.62 13.21
N PHE A 394 17.48 -15.60 13.29
CA PHE A 394 17.46 -14.40 12.47
C PHE A 394 18.71 -14.23 11.59
N ALA A 395 19.58 -15.25 11.52
CA ALA A 395 20.78 -15.23 10.68
C ALA A 395 20.48 -15.12 9.17
N GLY A 396 19.25 -15.40 8.76
CA GLY A 396 18.81 -15.30 7.37
C GLY A 396 19.35 -16.42 6.48
N ASN A 397 19.59 -17.60 7.04
CA ASN A 397 19.96 -18.79 6.29
C ASN A 397 19.13 -20.02 6.70
N THR A 398 19.09 -21.01 5.82
CA THR A 398 18.26 -22.20 5.97
C THR A 398 18.67 -23.09 7.15
N ALA A 399 19.96 -23.21 7.44
CA ALA A 399 20.44 -24.12 8.48
C ALA A 399 20.01 -23.67 9.88
N ASP A 400 20.10 -22.37 10.15
CA ASP A 400 19.73 -21.81 11.45
C ASP A 400 18.21 -21.67 11.68
N VAL A 401 17.40 -21.77 10.62
CA VAL A 401 15.93 -21.62 10.72
C VAL A 401 15.21 -22.94 10.55
N LEU A 402 15.53 -23.70 9.49
CA LEU A 402 14.87 -24.98 9.19
C LEU A 402 15.60 -26.18 9.82
N GLY A 403 16.80 -25.99 10.37
CA GLY A 403 17.59 -27.06 11.00
C GLY A 403 17.21 -27.38 12.46
N LEU A 404 16.25 -26.67 13.05
CA LEU A 404 15.88 -26.84 14.45
C LEU A 404 15.17 -28.18 14.71
N PRO A 405 15.42 -28.86 15.85
CA PRO A 405 14.61 -29.99 16.26
C PRO A 405 13.23 -29.52 16.75
N LEU A 406 12.27 -30.44 16.78
CA LEU A 406 11.00 -30.22 17.47
C LEU A 406 11.25 -30.18 18.98
N VAL A 407 10.43 -29.48 19.75
CA VAL A 407 10.46 -29.47 21.22
C VAL A 407 9.26 -30.17 21.85
N ASN A 408 8.23 -30.43 21.05
CA ASN A 408 7.04 -31.19 21.43
C ASN A 408 6.73 -32.21 20.32
N GLN A 409 6.02 -33.28 20.67
CA GLN A 409 5.49 -34.21 19.67
C GLN A 409 4.48 -33.47 18.78
N PRO A 410 4.44 -33.74 17.45
CA PRO A 410 3.49 -33.07 16.57
C PRO A 410 2.04 -33.31 17.03
N GLY A 411 1.27 -32.23 17.13
CA GLY A 411 -0.13 -32.23 17.50
C GLY A 411 -0.43 -32.38 19.00
N THR A 412 0.57 -32.32 19.89
CA THR A 412 0.33 -32.47 21.34
C THR A 412 0.27 -31.15 22.12
N ALA A 413 0.76 -30.05 21.53
CA ALA A 413 0.76 -28.74 22.16
C ALA A 413 0.79 -27.64 21.10
N PHE A 414 0.30 -26.45 21.47
CA PHE A 414 0.63 -25.21 20.77
C PHE A 414 2.05 -24.78 21.17
N GLN A 415 2.90 -24.51 20.19
CA GLN A 415 4.26 -24.03 20.40
C GLN A 415 4.64 -23.03 19.29
N TYR A 416 4.85 -21.78 19.70
CA TYR A 416 5.33 -20.76 18.78
C TYR A 416 6.79 -21.03 18.39
N GLY A 417 7.07 -20.98 17.07
CA GLY A 417 8.34 -21.45 16.50
C GLY A 417 8.42 -21.28 14.99
N VAL A 418 9.48 -21.81 14.37
CA VAL A 418 9.82 -21.75 12.91
C VAL A 418 8.83 -22.46 11.96
N ASN A 419 7.63 -22.77 12.45
CA ASN A 419 6.60 -23.50 11.70
C ASN A 419 6.21 -22.81 10.38
N ILE A 420 6.11 -21.48 10.38
CA ILE A 420 5.71 -20.71 9.20
C ILE A 420 6.87 -20.55 8.20
N ASP A 421 8.13 -20.64 8.65
CA ASP A 421 9.28 -20.70 7.75
C ASP A 421 9.27 -21.99 6.92
N TRP A 422 8.91 -23.12 7.54
CA TRP A 422 8.65 -24.38 6.82
C TRP A 422 7.48 -24.26 5.84
N ALA A 423 6.40 -23.58 6.23
CA ALA A 423 5.28 -23.33 5.32
C ALA A 423 5.70 -22.48 4.10
N GLY A 424 6.56 -21.47 4.31
CA GLY A 424 7.18 -20.69 3.24
C GLY A 424 8.02 -21.56 2.30
N ALA A 425 8.92 -22.39 2.83
CA ALA A 425 9.74 -23.31 2.03
C ALA A 425 8.88 -24.30 1.21
N ILE A 426 7.73 -24.74 1.74
CA ILE A 426 6.78 -25.58 1.01
C ILE A 426 6.13 -24.81 -0.16
N VAL A 427 5.77 -23.54 0.03
CA VAL A 427 5.27 -22.67 -1.06
C VAL A 427 6.30 -22.56 -2.18
N GLU A 428 7.57 -22.35 -1.84
CA GLU A 428 8.65 -22.26 -2.82
C GLU A 428 8.80 -23.55 -3.63
N ARG A 429 8.88 -24.70 -2.93
CA ARG A 429 9.05 -26.02 -3.56
C ARG A 429 7.86 -26.43 -4.45
N VAL A 430 6.65 -26.02 -4.11
CA VAL A 430 5.44 -26.33 -4.88
C VAL A 430 5.24 -25.38 -6.07
N SER A 431 5.61 -24.11 -5.91
CA SER A 431 5.41 -23.09 -6.94
C SER A 431 6.57 -22.99 -7.94
N GLY A 432 7.78 -23.38 -7.52
CA GLY A 432 9.02 -23.17 -8.28
C GLY A 432 9.48 -21.71 -8.29
N LEU A 433 8.89 -20.84 -7.45
CA LEU A 433 9.27 -19.45 -7.26
C LEU A 433 9.92 -19.29 -5.89
N SER A 434 10.83 -18.32 -5.73
CA SER A 434 11.19 -17.89 -4.37
C SER A 434 9.97 -17.30 -3.67
N LEU A 435 9.96 -17.29 -2.34
CA LEU A 435 8.80 -16.81 -1.59
C LEU A 435 8.56 -15.31 -1.84
N ASP A 436 9.62 -14.54 -2.03
CA ASP A 436 9.54 -13.14 -2.45
C ASP A 436 8.86 -13.01 -3.82
N GLN A 437 9.32 -13.76 -4.83
CA GLN A 437 8.71 -13.75 -6.17
C GLN A 437 7.23 -14.17 -6.12
N TYR A 438 6.89 -15.18 -5.30
CA TYR A 438 5.51 -15.60 -5.12
C TYR A 438 4.68 -14.45 -4.51
N PHE A 439 5.18 -13.79 -3.46
CA PHE A 439 4.49 -12.67 -2.82
C PHE A 439 4.30 -11.51 -3.77
N GLN A 440 5.34 -11.10 -4.50
CA GLN A 440 5.25 -10.03 -5.50
C GLN A 440 4.12 -10.33 -6.50
N LYS A 441 4.19 -11.50 -7.15
CA LYS A 441 3.29 -11.87 -8.25
C LYS A 441 1.85 -12.14 -7.82
N HIS A 442 1.67 -12.84 -6.71
CA HIS A 442 0.36 -13.41 -6.34
C HIS A 442 -0.35 -12.66 -5.21
N ILE A 443 0.32 -11.71 -4.55
CA ILE A 443 -0.24 -10.96 -3.43
C ILE A 443 0.01 -9.45 -3.59
N PHE A 444 1.24 -8.99 -3.79
CA PHE A 444 1.55 -7.56 -3.75
C PHE A 444 1.13 -6.83 -5.02
N GLU A 445 1.54 -7.30 -6.21
CA GLU A 445 1.15 -6.71 -7.49
C GLU A 445 -0.38 -6.63 -7.66
N PRO A 446 -1.18 -7.70 -7.40
CA PRO A 446 -2.64 -7.63 -7.53
C PRO A 446 -3.33 -6.67 -6.55
N LEU A 447 -2.66 -6.32 -5.45
CA LEU A 447 -3.13 -5.34 -4.46
C LEU A 447 -2.55 -3.95 -4.67
N ALA A 448 -1.70 -3.77 -5.69
CA ALA A 448 -0.87 -2.57 -5.87
C ALA A 448 -0.10 -2.18 -4.59
N VAL A 449 0.38 -3.18 -3.84
CA VAL A 449 1.33 -3.00 -2.75
C VAL A 449 2.68 -2.61 -3.34
N LYS A 450 3.30 -1.60 -2.76
CA LYS A 450 4.60 -1.06 -3.19
C LYS A 450 5.59 -1.16 -2.04
N ASP A 451 6.87 -1.20 -2.36
CA ASP A 451 7.98 -1.12 -1.39
C ASP A 451 7.82 -2.09 -0.21
N MET A 452 7.42 -3.33 -0.51
CA MET A 452 7.29 -4.42 0.44
C MET A 452 7.86 -5.71 -0.16
N GLY A 453 8.64 -6.46 0.62
CA GLY A 453 9.30 -7.67 0.16
C GLY A 453 10.34 -8.17 1.14
N PHE A 454 11.03 -9.26 0.79
CA PHE A 454 12.08 -9.85 1.62
C PHE A 454 13.42 -9.12 1.51
N PHE A 455 13.70 -8.51 0.36
CA PHE A 455 14.95 -7.83 0.05
C PHE A 455 14.69 -6.34 -0.25
N PRO A 456 14.92 -5.43 0.72
CA PRO A 456 14.69 -4.01 0.51
C PRO A 456 15.55 -3.43 -0.62
N SER A 457 14.93 -2.64 -1.51
CA SER A 457 15.66 -1.89 -2.54
C SER A 457 16.56 -0.79 -1.93
N SER A 458 17.44 -0.21 -2.75
CA SER A 458 18.25 0.94 -2.35
C SER A 458 17.41 2.12 -1.82
N GLU A 459 16.27 2.38 -2.46
CA GLU A 459 15.32 3.41 -2.04
C GLU A 459 14.70 3.03 -0.70
N MET A 460 14.23 1.79 -0.52
CA MET A 460 13.69 1.31 0.76
C MET A 460 14.71 1.46 1.89
N LYS A 461 15.98 1.13 1.65
CA LYS A 461 17.07 1.24 2.64
C LYS A 461 17.31 2.69 3.08
N GLN A 462 17.12 3.69 2.21
CA GLN A 462 17.24 5.11 2.59
C GLN A 462 16.20 5.54 3.62
N ARG A 463 15.04 4.88 3.62
CA ARG A 463 13.87 5.15 4.49
C ARG A 463 13.69 4.08 5.57
N LEU A 464 14.66 3.18 5.74
CA LEU A 464 14.63 2.12 6.75
C LEU A 464 14.72 2.72 8.17
N ALA A 465 13.88 2.23 9.07
CA ALA A 465 13.97 2.52 10.50
C ALA A 465 15.16 1.79 11.12
N TYR A 466 15.90 2.46 12.00
CA TYR A 466 17.00 1.85 12.75
C TYR A 466 16.44 0.87 13.79
N MET A 467 17.21 -0.15 14.12
CA MET A 467 16.93 -0.98 15.28
C MET A 467 17.34 -0.26 16.57
N HIS A 468 16.56 -0.45 17.62
CA HIS A 468 16.84 0.08 18.94
C HIS A 468 16.82 -1.03 19.98
N GLN A 469 17.68 -0.91 20.99
CA GLN A 469 17.69 -1.76 22.16
C GLN A 469 17.30 -0.94 23.38
N ARG A 470 16.35 -1.45 24.16
CA ARG A 470 16.02 -0.95 25.49
C ARG A 470 16.82 -1.69 26.53
N GLU A 471 17.49 -0.90 27.37
CA GLU A 471 18.25 -1.39 28.51
C GLU A 471 17.38 -1.58 29.75
N ILE A 472 17.95 -2.26 30.76
CA ILE A 472 17.28 -2.53 32.04
C ILE A 472 16.91 -1.23 32.77
N ASP A 473 17.71 -0.17 32.63
CA ASP A 473 17.42 1.15 33.20
C ASP A 473 16.34 1.92 32.43
N GLY A 474 15.81 1.35 31.34
CA GLY A 474 14.78 1.92 30.49
C GLY A 474 15.31 2.80 29.37
N SER A 475 16.62 3.08 29.32
CA SER A 475 17.24 3.88 28.25
C SER A 475 17.17 3.16 26.91
N LEU A 476 17.11 3.95 25.84
CA LEU A 476 17.09 3.47 24.46
C LEU A 476 18.38 3.89 23.76
N HIS A 477 18.96 3.00 22.98
CA HIS A 477 20.04 3.31 22.06
C HIS A 477 19.86 2.57 20.73
N VAL A 478 20.47 3.09 19.68
CA VAL A 478 20.49 2.44 18.36
C VAL A 478 21.39 1.21 18.42
N SER A 479 20.94 0.11 17.82
CA SER A 479 21.68 -1.14 17.68
C SER A 479 21.71 -1.62 16.22
N ASP A 480 22.50 -2.65 15.94
CA ASP A 480 22.49 -3.31 14.64
C ASP A 480 21.12 -3.98 14.38
N HIS A 481 20.71 -4.03 13.12
CA HIS A 481 19.51 -4.78 12.75
C HIS A 481 19.68 -6.26 13.09
N LEU A 482 18.71 -6.81 13.82
CA LEU A 482 18.65 -8.23 14.15
C LEU A 482 18.58 -9.11 12.88
N TYR A 483 17.72 -8.76 11.93
CA TYR A 483 17.59 -9.47 10.64
C TYR A 483 18.45 -8.81 9.56
N ARG A 484 19.76 -8.92 9.72
CA ARG A 484 20.75 -8.19 8.90
C ARG A 484 20.96 -8.78 7.51
N PHE A 485 20.75 -10.08 7.32
CA PHE A 485 21.11 -10.77 6.09
C PHE A 485 20.52 -10.11 4.82
N PRO A 486 19.24 -9.74 4.73
CA PRO A 486 18.70 -9.10 3.52
C PRO A 486 19.18 -7.66 3.28
N LEU A 487 19.80 -7.03 4.29
CA LEU A 487 20.19 -5.62 4.24
C LEU A 487 21.59 -5.41 3.66
N VAL A 488 22.42 -6.44 3.66
CA VAL A 488 23.80 -6.39 3.16
C VAL A 488 23.93 -7.04 1.80
N GLU A 489 24.96 -6.64 1.05
CA GLU A 489 25.26 -7.22 -0.26
C GLU A 489 25.79 -8.66 -0.11
N HIS A 490 25.37 -9.55 -1.02
CA HIS A 490 25.80 -10.94 -1.07
C HIS A 490 26.19 -11.33 -2.50
N ALA A 491 27.14 -12.26 -2.61
CA ALA A 491 27.56 -12.82 -3.89
C ALA A 491 26.49 -13.70 -4.55
N ALA A 492 25.62 -14.33 -3.74
CA ALA A 492 24.52 -15.15 -4.25
C ALA A 492 23.42 -14.27 -4.89
N PRO A 493 22.85 -14.69 -6.05
CA PRO A 493 21.66 -14.09 -6.63
C PRO A 493 20.51 -14.01 -5.61
N GLU A 494 19.67 -12.98 -5.69
CA GLU A 494 18.55 -12.79 -4.74
C GLU A 494 17.54 -13.94 -4.75
N GLU A 495 17.30 -14.54 -5.91
CA GLU A 495 16.44 -15.72 -6.07
C GLU A 495 16.93 -16.96 -5.31
N ASP A 496 18.22 -17.05 -4.99
CA ASP A 496 18.82 -18.15 -4.23
C ASP A 496 18.90 -17.85 -2.72
N ARG A 497 18.55 -16.62 -2.31
CA ARG A 497 18.64 -16.20 -0.91
C ARG A 497 17.43 -16.70 -0.11
N PHE A 498 17.69 -17.11 1.12
CA PHE A 498 16.66 -17.63 2.01
C PHE A 498 15.59 -16.59 2.33
N CYS A 499 14.32 -16.93 2.08
CA CYS A 499 13.15 -16.13 2.43
C CYS A 499 12.48 -16.69 3.69
N SER A 500 12.67 -16.02 4.84
CA SER A 500 12.02 -16.44 6.10
C SER A 500 10.51 -16.19 6.06
N GLY A 501 9.70 -17.18 5.71
CA GLY A 501 8.23 -17.06 5.73
C GLY A 501 7.67 -16.68 7.10
N GLY A 502 8.42 -16.93 8.17
CA GLY A 502 8.07 -16.56 9.53
C GLY A 502 8.43 -15.12 9.92
N ALA A 503 9.39 -14.47 9.27
CA ALA A 503 9.91 -13.18 9.74
C ALA A 503 10.48 -12.22 8.67
N GLY A 504 10.44 -12.58 7.39
CA GLY A 504 11.37 -12.03 6.41
C GLY A 504 11.00 -10.70 5.74
N CYS A 505 9.74 -10.26 5.78
CA CYS A 505 9.33 -9.08 5.02
C CYS A 505 9.76 -7.76 5.68
N PHE A 506 10.00 -6.77 4.83
CA PHE A 506 10.16 -5.36 5.14
C PHE A 506 9.06 -4.57 4.43
N GLY A 507 8.59 -3.47 5.02
CA GLY A 507 7.58 -2.61 4.41
C GLY A 507 7.06 -1.54 5.37
N SER A 508 5.99 -0.82 4.98
CA SER A 508 5.36 0.20 5.82
C SER A 508 3.96 -0.22 6.31
N PRO A 509 3.47 0.32 7.44
CA PRO A 509 2.11 0.04 7.92
C PRO A 509 1.00 0.37 6.93
N GLY A 510 1.16 1.44 6.13
CA GLY A 510 0.19 1.84 5.12
C GLY A 510 0.07 0.82 3.99
N GLU A 511 1.19 0.24 3.56
CA GLU A 511 1.21 -0.82 2.55
C GLU A 511 0.66 -2.13 3.11
N TYR A 512 1.01 -2.47 4.35
CA TYR A 512 0.49 -3.66 5.03
C TYR A 512 -1.04 -3.60 5.22
N CYS A 513 -1.59 -2.40 5.44
CA CYS A 513 -3.03 -2.17 5.53
C CYS A 513 -3.79 -2.56 4.25
N LYS A 514 -3.17 -2.54 3.06
CA LYS A 514 -3.81 -3.03 1.83
C LYS A 514 -4.11 -4.53 1.91
N ILE A 515 -3.26 -5.31 2.58
CA ILE A 515 -3.44 -6.74 2.80
C ILE A 515 -4.47 -6.98 3.91
N ILE A 516 -4.46 -6.18 4.98
CA ILE A 516 -5.50 -6.20 6.02
C ILE A 516 -6.89 -5.99 5.41
N ALA A 517 -7.03 -5.04 4.47
CA ALA A 517 -8.30 -4.76 3.81
C ALA A 517 -8.86 -5.97 3.04
N VAL A 518 -8.00 -6.88 2.56
CA VAL A 518 -8.43 -8.14 1.92
C VAL A 518 -9.11 -9.06 2.94
N LEU A 519 -8.55 -9.19 4.16
CA LEU A 519 -9.15 -10.00 5.22
C LEU A 519 -10.48 -9.41 5.72
N LEU A 520 -10.57 -8.07 5.82
CA LEU A 520 -11.83 -7.38 6.13
C LEU A 520 -12.95 -7.65 5.11
N ASN A 521 -12.58 -8.02 3.88
CA ASN A 521 -13.47 -8.25 2.74
C ASN A 521 -13.45 -9.69 2.25
N ASN A 522 -13.27 -10.65 3.16
CA ASN A 522 -13.41 -12.07 2.87
C ASN A 522 -12.56 -12.56 1.68
N GLY A 523 -11.35 -12.00 1.54
CA GLY A 523 -10.39 -12.43 0.51
C GLY A 523 -10.39 -11.59 -0.77
N THR A 524 -11.20 -10.53 -0.86
CA THR A 524 -11.25 -9.64 -2.04
C THR A 524 -10.74 -8.24 -1.72
N CYS A 525 -9.86 -7.69 -2.55
CA CYS A 525 -9.41 -6.32 -2.43
C CYS A 525 -10.55 -5.34 -2.80
N PRO A 526 -10.94 -4.42 -1.91
CA PRO A 526 -12.01 -3.45 -2.22
C PRO A 526 -11.57 -2.35 -3.21
N LYS A 527 -10.27 -2.24 -3.51
CA LYS A 527 -9.72 -1.22 -4.42
C LYS A 527 -9.49 -1.74 -5.83
N THR A 528 -8.87 -2.90 -5.96
CA THR A 528 -8.59 -3.51 -7.27
C THR A 528 -9.64 -4.53 -7.69
N ASN A 529 -10.61 -4.82 -6.82
CA ASN A 529 -11.60 -5.90 -6.96
C ASN A 529 -10.97 -7.30 -7.17
N THR A 530 -9.67 -7.43 -6.93
CA THR A 530 -8.95 -8.70 -7.10
C THR A 530 -9.22 -9.61 -5.93
N ARG A 531 -9.67 -10.84 -6.21
CA ARG A 531 -9.89 -11.88 -5.21
C ARG A 531 -8.60 -12.70 -5.02
N LEU A 532 -7.98 -12.57 -3.85
CA LEU A 532 -6.82 -13.37 -3.47
C LEU A 532 -7.20 -14.74 -2.90
N LEU A 533 -8.31 -14.80 -2.16
CA LEU A 533 -8.85 -16.00 -1.54
C LEU A 533 -10.38 -15.99 -1.65
N LYS A 534 -11.00 -17.17 -1.67
CA LYS A 534 -12.45 -17.32 -1.56
C LYS A 534 -12.93 -17.01 -0.14
N PRO A 535 -14.17 -16.52 0.03
CA PRO A 535 -14.73 -16.27 1.36
C PRO A 535 -14.65 -17.47 2.31
N GLU A 536 -14.99 -18.67 1.84
CA GLU A 536 -14.93 -19.89 2.64
C GLU A 536 -13.51 -20.27 3.09
N THR A 537 -12.50 -19.91 2.30
CA THR A 537 -11.09 -20.11 2.65
C THR A 537 -10.66 -19.15 3.74
N VAL A 538 -11.09 -17.88 3.65
CA VAL A 538 -10.84 -16.89 4.72
C VAL A 538 -11.58 -17.29 6.00
N ASP A 539 -12.79 -17.81 5.91
CA ASP A 539 -13.53 -18.29 7.08
C ASP A 539 -12.81 -19.48 7.74
N GLU A 540 -12.21 -20.40 6.98
CA GLU A 540 -11.37 -21.48 7.52
C GLU A 540 -10.10 -20.93 8.21
N MET A 541 -9.49 -19.86 7.68
CA MET A 541 -8.36 -19.18 8.34
C MET A 541 -8.77 -18.54 9.68
N TYR A 542 -10.01 -18.06 9.80
CA TYR A 542 -10.57 -17.42 11.00
C TYR A 542 -11.14 -18.42 12.02
N LYS A 543 -11.21 -19.71 11.69
CA LYS A 543 -11.66 -20.74 12.60
C LYS A 543 -10.60 -21.01 13.66
N ASP A 544 -11.00 -21.17 14.93
CA ASP A 544 -10.08 -21.61 15.98
C ASP A 544 -9.62 -23.05 15.68
N GLN A 545 -8.32 -23.17 15.37
CA GLN A 545 -7.64 -24.39 15.00
C GLN A 545 -7.11 -25.15 16.22
N ILE A 546 -7.16 -24.55 17.41
CA ILE A 546 -6.61 -25.11 18.65
C ILE A 546 -7.59 -25.05 19.84
N PRO A 547 -8.89 -25.33 19.68
CA PRO A 547 -9.89 -25.10 20.73
C PRO A 547 -9.66 -25.94 22.00
N THR A 548 -8.84 -26.98 21.93
CA THR A 548 -8.48 -27.86 23.04
C THR A 548 -7.08 -27.61 23.61
N PHE A 549 -6.28 -26.72 22.99
CA PHE A 549 -4.96 -26.36 23.52
C PHE A 549 -5.05 -24.99 24.18
N PRO A 550 -4.95 -24.93 25.52
CA PRO A 550 -4.97 -23.65 26.20
C PRO A 550 -3.76 -22.83 25.75
N ARG A 551 -4.02 -21.63 25.25
CA ARG A 551 -2.99 -20.60 25.02
C ARG A 551 -2.81 -19.69 26.24
N SER A 552 -3.38 -20.09 27.39
CA SER A 552 -3.40 -19.31 28.63
C SER A 552 -2.01 -18.88 29.02
N ILE A 553 -1.89 -17.59 29.28
CA ILE A 553 -0.72 -16.95 29.85
C ILE A 553 -1.20 -16.24 31.12
N ASN A 554 -1.70 -17.03 32.07
CA ASN A 554 -2.03 -16.58 33.43
C ASN A 554 -0.85 -16.78 34.40
N ALA A 555 0.32 -17.16 33.87
CA ALA A 555 1.59 -17.21 34.57
C ALA A 555 2.69 -16.55 33.74
N ILE A 556 3.63 -15.90 34.42
CA ILE A 556 4.83 -15.35 33.79
C ILE A 556 5.79 -16.50 33.49
N VAL A 557 6.17 -16.64 32.23
CA VAL A 557 7.16 -17.59 31.71
C VAL A 557 8.44 -16.81 31.37
N PRO A 558 9.59 -17.20 31.94
CA PRO A 558 10.86 -16.58 31.61
C PRO A 558 11.23 -16.72 30.13
N SER A 559 11.77 -15.66 29.52
CA SER A 559 12.33 -15.75 28.18
C SER A 559 13.67 -16.49 28.19
N ALA A 560 13.90 -17.31 27.16
CA ALA A 560 15.19 -17.95 26.95
C ALA A 560 16.29 -16.96 26.55
N LYS A 561 15.97 -15.91 25.78
CA LYS A 561 16.89 -14.82 25.39
C LYS A 561 16.29 -13.44 25.79
N PRO A 562 16.45 -12.98 27.05
CA PRO A 562 15.82 -11.76 27.57
C PRO A 562 16.13 -10.45 26.81
N HIS A 563 17.23 -10.41 26.07
CA HIS A 563 17.60 -9.27 25.23
C HIS A 563 16.74 -9.16 23.95
N LEU A 564 16.11 -10.25 23.51
CA LEU A 564 15.22 -10.30 22.34
C LEU A 564 13.74 -10.25 22.71
N LYS A 565 13.36 -10.89 23.83
CA LYS A 565 11.97 -11.00 24.29
C LYS A 565 11.95 -10.87 25.81
N ARG A 566 11.03 -10.07 26.36
CA ARG A 566 10.80 -10.06 27.82
C ARG A 566 10.10 -11.33 28.27
N ASP A 567 10.18 -11.60 29.56
CA ASP A 567 9.33 -12.60 30.21
C ASP A 567 7.86 -12.30 29.89
N GLY A 568 7.13 -13.37 29.52
CA GLY A 568 5.80 -13.26 28.94
C GLY A 568 4.73 -13.92 29.80
N PRO A 569 3.48 -13.43 29.80
CA PRO A 569 3.06 -12.24 29.09
C PRO A 569 3.43 -10.97 29.85
N VAL A 570 3.53 -9.84 29.14
CA VAL A 570 3.69 -8.52 29.79
C VAL A 570 2.45 -8.16 30.62
N ARG A 571 1.29 -8.71 30.25
CA ARG A 571 0.02 -8.58 30.98
C ARG A 571 -0.62 -9.95 31.17
N LEU A 572 -0.87 -10.31 32.42
CA LEU A 572 -1.53 -11.56 32.77
C LEU A 572 -3.02 -11.49 32.42
N ALA A 573 -3.52 -12.56 31.83
CA ALA A 573 -4.96 -12.78 31.74
C ALA A 573 -5.56 -12.95 33.15
N ALA A 574 -6.77 -12.46 33.37
CA ALA A 574 -7.44 -12.58 34.66
C ALA A 574 -7.75 -14.04 35.02
N ASP A 575 -8.17 -14.84 34.02
CA ASP A 575 -8.40 -16.27 34.12
C ASP A 575 -8.39 -16.94 32.72
N ASP A 576 -8.54 -18.27 32.67
CA ASP A 576 -8.53 -19.07 31.43
C ASP A 576 -9.64 -18.71 30.44
N SER A 577 -10.64 -17.96 30.89
CA SER A 577 -11.75 -17.53 30.06
C SER A 577 -11.37 -16.36 29.14
N GLU A 578 -10.24 -15.69 29.38
CA GLU A 578 -9.69 -14.62 28.52
C GLU A 578 -8.75 -15.13 27.42
N THR A 579 -8.64 -16.45 27.24
CA THR A 579 -7.78 -17.06 26.22
C THR A 579 -8.17 -16.67 24.79
N GLU A 580 -7.15 -16.39 23.99
CA GLU A 580 -7.28 -16.22 22.54
C GLU A 580 -7.11 -17.56 21.83
N GLY A 581 -7.90 -17.78 20.78
CA GLY A 581 -7.74 -18.91 19.87
C GLY A 581 -6.60 -18.68 18.88
N TRP A 582 -6.40 -19.64 17.99
CA TRP A 582 -5.43 -19.51 16.90
C TRP A 582 -6.04 -19.94 15.57
N GLY A 583 -5.99 -19.07 14.58
CA GLY A 583 -6.43 -19.33 13.22
C GLY A 583 -5.38 -20.06 12.39
N LEU A 584 -5.45 -19.90 11.07
CA LEU A 584 -4.33 -20.28 10.20
C LEU A 584 -3.36 -19.10 10.12
N SER A 585 -2.48 -19.04 11.13
CA SER A 585 -1.31 -18.15 11.28
C SER A 585 -1.50 -16.83 12.07
N PHE A 586 -2.57 -16.68 12.84
CA PHE A 586 -2.79 -15.50 13.70
C PHE A 586 -3.64 -15.82 14.93
N SER A 587 -3.59 -14.94 15.95
CA SER A 587 -4.48 -15.01 17.11
C SER A 587 -5.92 -14.67 16.73
N ILE A 588 -6.88 -15.27 17.44
CA ILE A 588 -8.30 -14.91 17.38
C ILE A 588 -8.76 -14.45 18.76
N ASN A 589 -9.31 -13.24 18.85
CA ASN A 589 -9.93 -12.77 20.08
C ASN A 589 -11.29 -13.44 20.26
N HIS A 590 -11.48 -14.25 21.30
CA HIS A 590 -12.80 -14.85 21.57
C HIS A 590 -13.80 -13.86 22.17
N ARG A 591 -13.35 -12.70 22.64
CA ARG A 591 -14.15 -11.69 23.33
C ARG A 591 -13.86 -10.30 22.80
N GLU A 592 -14.80 -9.40 23.04
CA GLU A 592 -14.55 -7.96 22.88
C GLU A 592 -13.44 -7.51 23.83
N LYS A 593 -12.46 -6.76 23.31
CA LYS A 593 -11.36 -6.21 24.11
C LYS A 593 -11.77 -4.87 24.72
N PRO A 594 -11.17 -4.44 25.85
CA PRO A 594 -11.42 -3.12 26.44
C PRO A 594 -11.14 -1.92 25.52
N THR A 595 -10.36 -2.10 24.46
CA THR A 595 -10.11 -1.09 23.42
C THR A 595 -11.31 -0.90 22.48
N GLY A 596 -12.30 -1.80 22.49
CA GLY A 596 -13.47 -1.78 21.61
C GLY A 596 -13.37 -2.73 20.42
N ARG A 597 -12.24 -3.42 20.25
CA ARG A 597 -12.04 -4.47 19.24
C ARG A 597 -13.01 -5.63 19.47
N ALA A 598 -13.77 -6.03 18.45
CA ALA A 598 -14.83 -7.03 18.61
C ALA A 598 -14.28 -8.46 18.79
N ALA A 599 -15.12 -9.32 19.38
CA ALA A 599 -14.91 -10.77 19.35
C ALA A 599 -14.84 -11.28 17.90
N GLY A 600 -14.00 -12.29 17.64
CA GLY A 600 -13.68 -12.80 16.33
C GLY A 600 -12.60 -12.01 15.58
N THR A 601 -12.11 -10.90 16.13
CA THR A 601 -11.02 -10.14 15.50
C THR A 601 -9.72 -10.95 15.50
N VAL A 602 -9.07 -10.99 14.35
CA VAL A 602 -7.74 -11.61 14.21
C VAL A 602 -6.64 -10.58 14.37
N ASN A 603 -5.51 -10.99 14.92
CA ASN A 603 -4.38 -10.13 15.18
C ASN A 603 -3.08 -10.91 15.33
N TRP A 604 -1.95 -10.25 15.10
CA TRP A 604 -0.65 -10.78 15.46
C TRP A 604 0.38 -9.66 15.60
N GLU A 605 1.61 -10.05 15.90
CA GLU A 605 2.66 -9.14 16.33
C GLU A 605 4.03 -9.54 15.78
N GLY A 606 4.90 -8.54 15.65
CA GLY A 606 6.30 -8.66 15.24
C GLY A 606 7.23 -8.39 16.42
N ILE A 607 8.35 -9.14 16.51
CA ILE A 607 9.25 -9.13 17.68
C ILE A 607 9.81 -7.74 18.00
N ALA A 608 10.00 -6.88 16.99
CA ALA A 608 10.45 -5.50 17.20
C ALA A 608 9.30 -4.55 17.61
N ASN A 609 8.32 -5.07 18.36
CA ASN A 609 7.11 -4.39 18.86
C ASN A 609 6.26 -3.76 17.73
N LEU A 610 5.83 -4.60 16.78
CA LEU A 610 4.83 -4.26 15.76
C LEU A 610 3.53 -5.01 16.06
N TYR A 611 2.37 -4.39 15.86
CA TYR A 611 1.07 -5.03 16.14
C TYR A 611 0.09 -4.71 15.03
N TRP A 612 -0.61 -5.71 14.51
CA TRP A 612 -1.67 -5.53 13.53
C TRP A 612 -2.96 -6.25 13.95
N PHE A 613 -4.10 -5.77 13.45
CA PHE A 613 -5.39 -6.43 13.64
C PHE A 613 -6.32 -6.25 12.43
N ALA A 614 -7.29 -7.16 12.29
CA ALA A 614 -8.34 -7.10 11.28
C ALA A 614 -9.70 -7.50 11.90
N ASP A 615 -10.51 -6.49 12.24
CA ASP A 615 -11.85 -6.66 12.82
C ASP A 615 -12.92 -6.63 11.72
N ARG A 616 -13.39 -7.83 11.32
CA ARG A 616 -14.44 -7.98 10.30
C ARG A 616 -15.81 -7.49 10.77
N VAL A 617 -16.07 -7.46 12.08
CA VAL A 617 -17.37 -7.07 12.65
C VAL A 617 -17.56 -5.56 12.53
N THR A 618 -16.55 -4.81 12.93
CA THR A 618 -16.58 -3.34 12.85
C THR A 618 -16.08 -2.82 11.50
N GLY A 619 -15.45 -3.67 10.69
CA GLY A 619 -14.98 -3.35 9.34
C GLY A 619 -13.75 -2.44 9.34
N VAL A 620 -12.90 -2.56 10.37
CA VAL A 620 -11.66 -1.79 10.52
C VAL A 620 -10.48 -2.70 10.83
N GLY A 621 -9.31 -2.31 10.37
CA GLY A 621 -8.04 -2.91 10.76
C GLY A 621 -6.96 -1.86 10.83
N GLY A 622 -5.78 -2.26 11.28
CA GLY A 622 -4.66 -1.33 11.39
C GLY A 622 -3.38 -2.00 11.82
N MET A 623 -2.31 -1.21 11.79
CA MET A 623 -0.98 -1.62 12.21
C MET A 623 -0.26 -0.44 12.87
N ILE A 624 0.37 -0.71 14.01
CA ILE A 624 1.41 0.13 14.59
C ILE A 624 2.76 -0.56 14.38
N ALA A 625 3.77 0.23 14.02
CA ALA A 625 5.13 -0.26 13.83
C ALA A 625 6.14 0.54 14.64
N SER A 626 7.04 -0.20 15.30
CA SER A 626 8.27 0.31 15.91
C SER A 626 9.45 -0.60 15.49
N GLN A 627 10.66 -0.28 15.96
CA GLN A 627 11.86 -1.10 15.80
C GLN A 627 12.63 -1.13 17.13
N ILE A 628 12.01 -1.68 18.16
CA ILE A 628 12.58 -1.73 19.52
C ILE A 628 12.63 -3.17 20.01
N LEU A 629 13.75 -3.56 20.59
CA LEU A 629 13.94 -4.80 21.35
C LEU A 629 14.20 -4.49 22.83
N PRO A 630 13.89 -5.42 23.75
CA PRO A 630 13.21 -6.69 23.52
C PRO A 630 11.72 -6.53 23.18
N PHE A 631 11.12 -7.55 22.58
CA PHE A 631 9.66 -7.67 22.45
C PHE A 631 8.97 -7.55 23.82
N GLY A 632 7.81 -6.91 23.84
CA GLY A 632 7.06 -6.64 25.06
C GLY A 632 7.34 -5.24 25.64
N ASP A 633 7.68 -4.29 24.79
CA ASP A 633 7.94 -2.91 25.18
C ASP A 633 6.64 -2.24 25.68
N THR A 634 6.60 -1.93 26.97
CA THR A 634 5.40 -1.41 27.62
C THR A 634 4.96 -0.06 27.06
N ALA A 635 5.90 0.80 26.67
CA ALA A 635 5.56 2.12 26.12
C ALA A 635 4.90 1.98 24.74
N VAL A 636 5.37 1.05 23.90
CA VAL A 636 4.73 0.76 22.61
C VAL A 636 3.36 0.11 22.80
N ILE A 637 3.24 -0.88 23.70
CA ILE A 637 1.96 -1.56 23.99
C ILE A 637 0.90 -0.57 24.49
N GLU A 638 1.23 0.26 25.49
CA GLU A 638 0.31 1.26 26.04
C GLU A 638 -0.11 2.28 24.98
N THR A 639 0.82 2.68 24.10
CA THR A 639 0.52 3.58 22.99
C THR A 639 -0.43 2.94 21.99
N ASN A 640 -0.18 1.68 21.61
CA ASN A 640 -1.06 0.94 20.70
C ASN A 640 -2.48 0.84 21.24
N GLU A 641 -2.64 0.48 22.51
CA GLU A 641 -3.96 0.36 23.16
C GLU A 641 -4.68 1.71 23.25
N ALA A 642 -3.95 2.79 23.56
CA ALA A 642 -4.54 4.12 23.63
C ALA A 642 -5.03 4.60 22.26
N VAL A 643 -4.21 4.43 21.21
CA VAL A 643 -4.59 4.76 19.83
C VAL A 643 -5.75 3.90 19.36
N GLU A 644 -5.73 2.60 19.61
CA GLU A 644 -6.82 1.69 19.23
C GLU A 644 -8.13 2.07 19.94
N LYS A 645 -8.09 2.32 21.25
CA LYS A 645 -9.27 2.75 22.01
C LYS A 645 -9.87 4.03 21.45
N GLU A 646 -9.02 4.99 21.11
CA GLU A 646 -9.43 6.25 20.51
C GLU A 646 -9.98 6.08 19.09
N LEU A 647 -9.41 5.15 18.31
CA LEU A 647 -9.88 4.80 16.97
C LEU A 647 -11.31 4.26 17.03
N TYR A 648 -11.58 3.29 17.91
CA TYR A 648 -12.94 2.74 18.10
C TYR A 648 -13.91 3.77 18.67
N ARG A 649 -13.47 4.67 19.55
CA ARG A 649 -14.28 5.81 20.01
C ARG A 649 -14.68 6.70 18.83
N GLY A 650 -13.72 7.00 17.94
CA GLY A 650 -13.95 7.73 16.70
C GLY A 650 -14.97 7.06 15.80
N LEU A 651 -14.86 5.75 15.59
CA LEU A 651 -15.78 4.99 14.73
C LEU A 651 -17.21 5.03 15.27
N LYS A 652 -17.39 4.89 16.59
CA LYS A 652 -18.70 5.01 17.24
C LYS A 652 -19.33 6.40 17.10
N SER A 653 -18.52 7.45 16.90
CA SER A 653 -19.03 8.82 16.66
C SER A 653 -19.47 9.07 15.22
N LEU A 654 -19.08 8.20 14.29
CA LEU A 654 -19.43 8.28 12.86
C LEU A 654 -20.65 7.42 12.50
N ALA A 655 -20.98 6.44 13.35
CA ALA A 655 -22.18 5.60 13.27
C ALA A 655 -23.38 6.30 13.92
#